data_AF-B0W4B9-F1
#
_entry.id   AF-B0W4B9-F1
#
_cell.length_a   1.000
_cell.length_b   1.000
_cell.length_c   1.000
_cell.angle_alpha   90.00
_cell.angle_beta   90.00
_cell.angle_gamma   90.00
#
_symmetry.space_group_name_H-M   'P 1'
#
loop_
_entity.id
_entity.type
_entity.pdbx_description
1 polymer ?
#
loop_
_entity_poly.entity_id
_entity_poly.type
_entity_poly.pdbx_seq_one_letter_code
_entity_poly.pdbx_strand_id
1 'polypeptide(L)'
;MFRALFARPRGHWRPLALRSGVPIRAQTFASSAISSFHQNTISRLAPATTSFLPSRLYSVKTKPVRVRQTKAQVPLLDELKADALAYRRVQLDKLSQLLAAAGQPEPGSHEFLLGCCGRLLLDQPVEVRMQLFERLWEGGGGEPTLEAWKVRLRVYAENGIELEGVGGFLEGVKVGKDAEFYELLLGVVCERGDVRRMREVLAVCEAEGYGLTARLGALLIRGYGKVGDLAAVETVLDTMSAGNVALDEGVYGELIVGGLANGQTEKAVKGIKERGASLKEVHRIEALKEALLRKVGEATKLLVKLFPEDVLNDPSIDPVFRNLCTELLQLEQYETVRTLLNELPVPKFSLNENQDSYGVSIIFEMVKQNVPFPELIKMVNFLIKTERNSRALHVACDCAAKSRIELYPKLLEILREQEDLRPHYFWPLIAQSFTKHGESGVLDVLKLMQRTKTEADAETLSVFVLPKLSVTLKDVRLALKQFEDRGIRIATLMTPFVSHLLYQNRFEDVSRVTKLYPAKLNTESLIWPLVLQATVNKSTANFKSIAEVVRALQDKAQDPKHDLGGQLLMELISNKKSKHDQGSIKALLTQFERHQVQISRVCVNVLKTHFAKSKRIDAEVDRLLKVLQDEKLTLPSKELFDSIIVHPRDMTYDELECHLNELEEKNLNTRGVLRRLLQLCVRENRLDRAVIIKEKCDQARVELSSGMLASVFDLHIKRKNVDEAGKTLEQIRTAFPGFLVDDHKIIDYAALLAEKGFLSNVRKILKQRASAGLRPGNANRNIWNLLTKTAQWSAATEPTSDKNHTADLLNFLVDLNYCTHDNTLLGPVIREHLLKNQTQAALAEFKRIATQMRRTPLQLEIFTTLVKLTNSNDPQIPPDQAKALLSDLIAITSKIHGPVNTNNTLIVALADAGTEPQLRRILMNPETRVNHEYILTQCEFLVNAGKLNVVLRLAKCARGLANVREADFLAVIMKQYVRDNNCEAAVELFNRLQADDAELKISGDFARKLIDLLEVNSYDVPSEIRLYAK
;
A
#
# COMPACT_ATOMS: atom_id res chain seq x y z
N MET A 1 -5.26 -13.44 4.41
CA MET A 1 -6.45 -12.91 3.71
C MET A 1 -7.71 -12.78 4.60
N PHE A 2 -7.64 -13.08 5.92
CA PHE A 2 -8.80 -13.04 6.84
C PHE A 2 -8.87 -11.77 7.73
N ARG A 3 -8.08 -10.73 7.47
CA ARG A 3 -8.00 -9.52 8.34
C ARG A 3 -9.03 -8.42 8.03
N ALA A 4 -9.95 -8.61 7.09
CA ALA A 4 -10.78 -7.52 6.55
C ALA A 4 -12.31 -7.75 6.56
N LEU A 5 -12.85 -8.79 7.22
CA LEU A 5 -14.27 -9.17 7.07
C LEU A 5 -15.18 -8.97 8.29
N PHE A 6 -14.71 -8.37 9.39
CA PHE A 6 -15.58 -8.06 10.53
C PHE A 6 -15.45 -6.60 10.97
N ALA A 7 -16.32 -5.74 10.42
CA ALA A 7 -16.55 -4.39 10.90
C ALA A 7 -18.07 -4.17 11.13
N ARG A 8 -18.46 -4.33 12.41
CA ARG A 8 -19.60 -3.82 13.21
C ARG A 8 -21.04 -3.76 12.62
N PRO A 9 -22.05 -4.32 13.34
CA PRO A 9 -23.44 -3.88 13.26
C PRO A 9 -23.71 -2.67 14.19
N ARG A 10 -24.48 -1.68 13.70
CA ARG A 10 -24.73 -0.36 14.33
C ARG A 10 -25.73 -0.41 15.49
N GLY A 11 -25.44 0.31 16.58
CA GLY A 11 -26.39 0.84 17.56
C GLY A 11 -26.84 2.27 17.21
N HIS A 12 -28.01 2.65 17.71
CA HIS A 12 -28.88 3.77 17.31
C HIS A 12 -28.24 5.15 17.04
N TRP A 13 -28.54 5.70 15.85
CA TRP A 13 -28.67 7.14 15.61
C TRP A 13 -29.81 7.41 14.60
N ARG A 14 -30.77 8.26 14.99
CA ARG A 14 -31.70 8.97 14.10
C ARG A 14 -30.90 10.02 13.27
N PRO A 15 -31.42 10.48 12.13
CA PRO A 15 -30.64 10.67 10.91
C PRO A 15 -29.87 11.99 10.90
N LEU A 16 -28.54 11.89 10.83
CA LEU A 16 -27.67 12.97 10.37
C LEU A 16 -26.97 12.48 9.09
N ALA A 17 -27.38 13.08 7.98
CA ALA A 17 -26.89 12.81 6.65
C ALA A 17 -25.41 13.18 6.54
N LEU A 18 -24.53 12.18 6.52
CA LEU A 18 -23.14 12.33 6.08
C LEU A 18 -22.96 11.64 4.73
N ARG A 19 -22.97 12.48 3.70
CA ARG A 19 -22.48 12.19 2.35
C ARG A 19 -20.95 11.98 2.41
N SER A 20 -20.49 10.79 2.02
CA SER A 20 -19.16 10.63 1.41
C SER A 20 -19.20 9.46 0.43
N GLY A 21 -19.47 9.78 -0.83
CA GLY A 21 -19.29 8.87 -1.95
C GLY A 21 -17.80 8.62 -2.20
N VAL A 22 -17.37 7.39 -1.92
CA VAL A 22 -16.18 6.80 -2.54
C VAL A 22 -16.69 5.56 -3.27
N PRO A 23 -16.62 5.50 -4.61
CA PRO A 23 -16.95 4.28 -5.33
C PRO A 23 -15.83 3.28 -5.04
N ILE A 24 -16.16 2.22 -4.31
CA ILE A 24 -15.33 1.01 -4.22
C ILE A 24 -15.33 0.40 -5.63
N ARG A 25 -14.26 0.65 -6.40
CA ARG A 25 -13.95 -0.14 -7.58
C ARG A 25 -13.78 -1.58 -7.13
N ALA A 26 -14.79 -2.42 -7.39
CA ALA A 26 -14.65 -3.85 -7.36
C ALA A 26 -13.52 -4.24 -8.32
N GLN A 27 -12.38 -4.66 -7.78
CA GLN A 27 -11.38 -5.37 -8.55
C GLN A 27 -12.01 -6.70 -8.97
N THR A 28 -12.44 -6.74 -10.22
CA THR A 28 -12.78 -7.95 -10.96
C THR A 28 -11.59 -8.93 -10.88
N PHE A 29 -11.68 -9.91 -9.99
CA PHE A 29 -10.97 -11.18 -10.15
C PHE A 29 -11.82 -12.06 -11.08
N ALA A 30 -11.20 -12.50 -12.19
CA ALA A 30 -11.56 -13.61 -13.08
C ALA A 30 -11.87 -13.21 -14.54
N SER A 31 -10.87 -13.39 -15.42
CA SER A 31 -11.08 -13.81 -16.82
C SER A 31 -9.79 -14.36 -17.48
N SER A 32 -9.08 -15.29 -16.83
CA SER A 32 -7.94 -15.95 -17.50
C SER A 32 -7.65 -17.40 -17.09
N ALA A 33 -8.55 -18.11 -16.40
CA ALA A 33 -8.24 -19.45 -15.86
C ALA A 33 -9.26 -20.56 -16.19
N ILE A 34 -10.17 -20.37 -17.15
CA ILE A 34 -11.27 -21.35 -17.40
C ILE A 34 -11.18 -22.08 -18.76
N SER A 35 -10.21 -21.79 -19.64
CA SER A 35 -10.21 -22.40 -20.98
C SER A 35 -9.32 -23.65 -21.19
N SER A 36 -8.78 -24.31 -20.15
CA SER A 36 -7.78 -25.38 -20.37
C SER A 36 -8.00 -26.70 -19.62
N PHE A 37 -9.21 -27.02 -19.18
CA PHE A 37 -9.49 -28.33 -18.57
C PHE A 37 -10.85 -28.88 -19.03
N HIS A 38 -10.88 -29.48 -20.21
CA HIS A 38 -11.74 -30.63 -20.53
C HIS A 38 -11.42 -31.14 -21.95
N GLN A 39 -10.50 -32.10 -22.05
CA GLN A 39 -10.50 -33.17 -23.06
C GLN A 39 -9.37 -34.15 -22.74
N ASN A 40 -9.70 -35.24 -22.04
CA ASN A 40 -9.43 -36.61 -22.49
C ASN A 40 -9.58 -37.60 -21.32
N THR A 41 -10.23 -38.70 -21.67
CA THR A 41 -10.89 -39.65 -20.80
C THR A 41 -10.16 -41.00 -20.90
N ILE A 42 -10.20 -41.79 -19.82
CA ILE A 42 -10.11 -43.27 -19.73
C ILE A 42 -8.76 -43.94 -20.07
N SER A 43 -8.11 -44.57 -19.07
CA SER A 43 -8.13 -46.05 -18.92
C SER A 43 -7.06 -46.62 -17.94
N ARG A 44 -7.51 -47.68 -17.24
CA ARG A 44 -6.81 -48.83 -16.59
C ARG A 44 -6.58 -48.84 -15.05
N LEU A 45 -6.98 -49.99 -14.51
CA LEU A 45 -7.19 -50.46 -13.13
C LEU A 45 -5.87 -50.94 -12.45
N ALA A 46 -5.61 -50.56 -11.18
CA ALA A 46 -5.59 -51.36 -9.92
C ALA A 46 -4.30 -52.21 -9.63
N PRO A 47 -3.99 -52.65 -8.37
CA PRO A 47 -3.99 -51.96 -7.05
C PRO A 47 -2.68 -52.22 -6.19
N ALA A 48 -2.60 -51.56 -5.01
CA ALA A 48 -1.67 -51.75 -3.86
C ALA A 48 -0.20 -51.28 -4.06
N THR A 49 0.56 -50.69 -3.12
CA THR A 49 0.67 -50.75 -1.66
C THR A 49 1.23 -49.44 -1.05
N THR A 50 1.10 -49.33 0.27
CA THR A 50 1.56 -48.31 1.23
C THR A 50 3.01 -47.78 1.09
N SER A 51 3.20 -46.46 1.19
CA SER A 51 4.18 -45.79 2.08
C SER A 51 4.20 -44.27 1.89
N PHE A 52 4.33 -43.57 3.03
CA PHE A 52 4.46 -42.13 3.17
C PHE A 52 5.81 -41.62 2.62
N LEU A 53 5.82 -40.46 1.94
CA LEU A 53 6.86 -39.40 1.91
C LEU A 53 6.50 -38.32 0.83
N PRO A 54 7.07 -37.09 0.89
CA PRO A 54 6.38 -35.86 0.54
C PRO A 54 6.58 -35.41 -0.91
N SER A 55 5.58 -34.64 -1.36
CA SER A 55 5.34 -34.10 -2.70
C SER A 55 6.52 -33.36 -3.34
N ARG A 56 7.02 -33.92 -4.46
CA ARG A 56 7.81 -33.20 -5.47
C ARG A 56 6.90 -32.22 -6.23
N LEU A 57 7.24 -30.94 -6.17
CA LEU A 57 6.65 -29.88 -6.99
C LEU A 57 7.18 -29.99 -8.43
N TYR A 58 6.27 -30.14 -9.40
CA TYR A 58 6.59 -30.04 -10.82
C TYR A 58 6.88 -28.57 -11.20
N SER A 59 8.05 -28.37 -11.79
CA SER A 59 8.48 -27.14 -12.47
C SER A 59 7.63 -26.88 -13.72
N VAL A 60 6.90 -25.76 -13.75
CA VAL A 60 6.32 -25.19 -14.96
C VAL A 60 6.97 -23.82 -15.19
N LYS A 61 7.71 -23.67 -16.30
CA LYS A 61 8.30 -22.40 -16.73
C LYS A 61 7.20 -21.40 -17.09
N THR A 62 6.94 -20.41 -16.24
CA THR A 62 6.09 -19.25 -16.55
C THR A 62 6.94 -18.03 -16.92
N LYS A 63 6.61 -17.37 -18.04
CA LYS A 63 7.16 -16.07 -18.48
C LYS A 63 6.94 -14.98 -17.41
N PRO A 64 7.83 -13.98 -17.27
CA PRO A 64 7.78 -13.02 -16.18
C PRO A 64 6.65 -12.01 -16.40
N VAL A 65 5.64 -12.04 -15.53
CA VAL A 65 4.68 -10.95 -15.34
C VAL A 65 5.37 -9.87 -14.50
N ARG A 66 5.41 -8.63 -15.00
CA ARG A 66 5.96 -7.47 -14.28
C ARG A 66 5.19 -7.24 -12.98
N VAL A 67 5.79 -7.64 -11.86
CA VAL A 67 5.28 -7.39 -10.51
C VAL A 67 5.50 -5.91 -10.17
N ARG A 68 4.42 -5.23 -9.74
CA ARG A 68 4.49 -3.95 -9.03
C ARG A 68 5.39 -4.14 -7.80
N GLN A 69 6.51 -3.41 -7.74
CA GLN A 69 7.39 -3.43 -6.58
C GLN A 69 6.60 -3.02 -5.32
N THR A 70 6.49 -3.97 -4.40
CA THR A 70 5.94 -3.83 -3.06
C THR A 70 6.82 -2.93 -2.21
N LYS A 71 6.20 -2.22 -1.26
CA LYS A 71 6.86 -1.47 -0.16
C LYS A 71 8.05 -2.28 0.39
N ALA A 72 9.17 -1.62 0.68
CA ALA A 72 10.30 -2.23 1.37
C ALA A 72 9.79 -2.95 2.64
N GLN A 73 9.92 -4.27 2.68
CA GLN A 73 9.59 -5.08 3.85
C GLN A 73 10.65 -4.81 4.91
N VAL A 74 10.21 -4.53 6.14
CA VAL A 74 11.11 -4.54 7.31
C VAL A 74 11.67 -5.97 7.45
N PRO A 75 12.96 -6.16 7.76
CA PRO A 75 13.51 -7.49 7.99
C PRO A 75 12.71 -8.23 9.07
N LEU A 76 12.33 -9.49 8.81
CA LEU A 76 11.48 -10.30 9.71
C LEU A 76 12.09 -10.46 11.12
N LEU A 77 13.43 -10.40 11.23
CA LEU A 77 14.14 -10.42 12.50
C LEU A 77 13.90 -9.16 13.34
N ASP A 78 13.87 -7.98 12.72
CA ASP A 78 13.62 -6.72 13.41
C ASP A 78 12.18 -6.64 13.92
N GLU A 79 11.23 -7.19 13.16
CA GLU A 79 9.86 -7.37 13.64
C GLU A 79 9.80 -8.31 14.86
N LEU A 80 10.58 -9.40 14.87
CA LEU A 80 10.61 -10.33 16.00
C LEU A 80 11.19 -9.67 17.26
N LYS A 81 12.24 -8.86 17.11
CA LYS A 81 12.83 -8.06 18.20
C LYS A 81 11.85 -7.01 18.72
N ALA A 82 11.14 -6.32 17.82
CA ALA A 82 10.11 -5.37 18.19
C ALA A 82 8.94 -6.05 18.92
N ASP A 83 8.51 -7.24 18.46
CA ASP A 83 7.47 -8.03 19.12
C ASP A 83 7.92 -8.47 20.52
N ALA A 84 9.17 -8.93 20.68
CA ALA A 84 9.74 -9.29 21.97
C ALA A 84 9.74 -8.12 22.96
N LEU A 85 10.05 -6.90 22.51
CA LEU A 85 10.04 -5.70 23.35
C LEU A 85 8.63 -5.22 23.69
N ALA A 86 7.74 -5.15 22.68
CA ALA A 86 6.40 -4.59 22.83
C ALA A 86 5.44 -5.54 23.55
N TYR A 87 5.53 -6.83 23.27
CA TYR A 87 4.58 -7.84 23.74
C TYR A 87 5.18 -8.82 24.74
N ARG A 88 6.49 -8.75 25.01
CA ARG A 88 7.20 -9.72 25.86
C ARG A 88 6.94 -11.17 25.42
N ARG A 89 6.72 -11.35 24.11
CA ARG A 89 6.34 -12.61 23.46
C ARG A 89 6.68 -12.53 21.99
N VAL A 90 7.07 -13.65 21.38
CA VAL A 90 7.29 -13.76 19.95
C VAL A 90 6.31 -14.75 19.32
N GLN A 91 6.04 -14.61 18.02
CA GLN A 91 5.15 -15.50 17.29
C GLN A 91 5.92 -16.69 16.72
N LEU A 92 5.46 -17.91 17.05
CA LEU A 92 6.06 -19.16 16.56
C LEU A 92 6.15 -19.20 15.02
N ASP A 93 5.12 -18.72 14.31
CA ASP A 93 5.08 -18.72 12.84
C ASP A 93 6.21 -17.86 12.24
N LYS A 94 6.46 -16.68 12.82
CA LYS A 94 7.54 -15.78 12.37
C LYS A 94 8.91 -16.40 12.63
N LEU A 95 9.10 -17.00 13.80
CA LEU A 95 10.33 -17.70 14.14
C LEU A 95 10.56 -18.92 13.24
N SER A 96 9.50 -19.67 12.94
CA SER A 96 9.54 -20.83 12.02
C SER A 96 9.84 -20.41 10.58
N GLN A 97 9.35 -19.25 10.14
CA GLN A 97 9.66 -18.69 8.82
C GLN A 97 11.13 -18.28 8.70
N LEU A 98 11.70 -17.69 9.76
CA LEU A 98 13.14 -17.39 9.82
C LEU A 98 13.98 -18.66 9.71
N LEU A 99 13.54 -19.74 10.36
CA LEU A 99 14.19 -21.05 10.29
C LEU A 99 14.08 -21.73 8.92
N ALA A 100 12.99 -21.49 8.19
CA ALA A 100 12.80 -22.04 6.85
C ALA A 100 13.60 -21.30 5.78
N ALA A 101 14.03 -20.06 6.05
CA ALA A 101 14.87 -19.29 5.14
C ALA A 101 16.30 -19.85 5.19
N ALA A 102 16.74 -20.48 4.10
CA ALA A 102 18.08 -21.02 3.94
C ALA A 102 19.13 -19.88 3.90
N GLY A 103 19.63 -19.45 5.06
CA GLY A 103 20.71 -18.50 5.21
C GLY A 103 21.28 -18.56 6.63
N GLN A 104 22.60 -18.41 6.76
CA GLN A 104 23.20 -18.29 8.09
C GLN A 104 22.66 -17.03 8.77
N PRO A 105 22.22 -17.11 10.04
CA PRO A 105 21.76 -15.94 10.78
C PRO A 105 22.91 -14.92 10.88
N GLU A 106 22.60 -13.63 10.75
CA GLU A 106 23.58 -12.55 10.95
C GLU A 106 24.25 -12.66 12.33
N PRO A 107 25.52 -12.24 12.50
CA PRO A 107 26.23 -12.30 13.77
C PRO A 107 25.44 -11.61 14.91
N GLY A 108 25.27 -12.27 16.06
CA GLY A 108 24.46 -11.78 17.19
C GLY A 108 22.96 -12.05 17.09
N SER A 109 22.47 -12.53 15.94
CA SER A 109 21.06 -12.93 15.78
C SER A 109 20.81 -14.33 16.31
N HIS A 110 21.82 -15.20 16.31
CA HIS A 110 21.71 -16.58 16.76
C HIS A 110 21.38 -16.68 18.26
N GLU A 111 22.07 -15.93 19.11
CA GLU A 111 21.86 -15.89 20.56
C GLU A 111 20.46 -15.37 20.92
N PHE A 112 20.00 -14.34 20.20
CA PHE A 112 18.62 -13.83 20.37
C PHE A 112 17.57 -14.88 19.98
N LEU A 113 17.77 -15.58 18.86
CA LEU A 113 16.85 -16.64 18.41
C LEU A 113 16.81 -17.82 19.39
N LEU A 114 17.97 -18.22 19.93
CA LEU A 114 18.04 -19.21 21.01
C LEU A 114 17.26 -18.73 22.25
N GLY A 115 17.47 -17.47 22.67
CA GLY A 115 16.78 -16.86 23.80
C GLY A 115 15.25 -16.77 23.62
N CYS A 116 14.76 -16.67 22.38
CA CYS A 116 13.32 -16.70 22.09
C CYS A 116 12.63 -17.99 22.55
N CYS A 117 13.37 -19.10 22.68
CA CYS A 117 12.83 -20.40 23.10
C CYS A 117 12.63 -20.53 24.62
N GLY A 118 12.91 -19.48 25.40
CA GLY A 118 12.60 -19.41 26.83
C GLY A 118 11.23 -18.77 27.12
N ARG A 119 11.21 -17.74 27.96
CA ARG A 119 9.99 -16.99 28.39
C ARG A 119 9.31 -16.17 27.28
N LEU A 120 9.91 -16.04 26.10
CA LEU A 120 9.29 -15.32 24.98
C LEU A 120 8.30 -16.19 24.17
N LEU A 121 8.29 -17.51 24.38
CA LEU A 121 7.36 -18.46 23.74
C LEU A 121 6.45 -19.15 24.76
N LEU A 122 6.03 -18.44 25.82
CA LEU A 122 5.18 -19.01 26.88
C LEU A 122 3.86 -19.60 26.40
N ASP A 123 3.42 -19.31 25.18
CA ASP A 123 2.22 -19.92 24.62
C ASP A 123 2.42 -21.26 23.93
N GLN A 124 3.67 -21.73 23.88
CA GLN A 124 4.04 -23.04 23.40
C GLN A 124 4.45 -23.91 24.59
N PRO A 125 4.11 -25.20 24.57
CA PRO A 125 4.52 -26.12 25.62
C PRO A 125 6.05 -26.29 25.62
N VAL A 126 6.63 -26.69 26.76
CA VAL A 126 8.08 -26.81 26.96
C VAL A 126 8.71 -27.70 25.89
N GLU A 127 8.04 -28.79 25.51
CA GLU A 127 8.51 -29.75 24.53
C GLU A 127 8.72 -29.09 23.16
N VAL A 128 7.77 -28.25 22.73
CA VAL A 128 7.86 -27.53 21.45
C VAL A 128 8.95 -26.45 21.51
N ARG A 129 9.06 -25.75 22.64
CA ARG A 129 10.12 -24.76 22.86
C ARG A 129 11.51 -25.40 22.78
N MET A 130 11.68 -26.56 23.40
CA MET A 130 12.96 -27.29 23.40
C MET A 130 13.28 -27.93 22.06
N GLN A 131 12.30 -28.51 21.37
CA GLN A 131 12.50 -29.00 20.00
C GLN A 131 12.97 -27.88 19.05
N LEU A 132 12.43 -26.68 19.22
CA LEU A 132 12.84 -25.51 18.45
C LEU A 132 14.25 -25.04 18.84
N PHE A 133 14.54 -25.02 20.14
CA PHE A 133 15.85 -24.68 20.68
C PHE A 133 16.94 -25.61 20.15
N GLU A 134 16.76 -26.94 20.23
CA GLU A 134 17.76 -27.92 19.77
C GLU A 134 17.98 -27.82 18.25
N ARG A 135 16.90 -27.62 17.46
CA ARG A 135 17.04 -27.35 16.02
C ARG A 135 17.82 -26.08 15.69
N LEU A 136 17.64 -25.02 16.49
CA LEU A 136 18.40 -23.79 16.36
C LEU A 136 19.86 -24.02 16.75
N TRP A 137 20.11 -24.75 17.84
CA TRP A 137 21.42 -25.08 18.35
C TRP A 137 22.25 -25.88 17.35
N GLU A 138 21.67 -26.91 16.73
CA GLU A 138 22.31 -27.72 15.69
C GLU A 138 22.53 -26.95 14.37
N GLY A 139 21.68 -25.97 14.07
CA GLY A 139 21.74 -25.15 12.85
C GLY A 139 22.80 -24.03 12.87
N GLY A 140 23.43 -23.76 14.01
CA GLY A 140 24.52 -22.80 14.14
C GLY A 140 25.80 -23.35 13.50
N GLY A 141 26.18 -22.86 12.32
CA GLY A 141 27.28 -23.42 11.51
C GLY A 141 28.72 -23.22 12.03
N GLY A 142 28.95 -23.19 13.34
CA GLY A 142 30.28 -23.01 13.97
C GLY A 142 30.32 -23.42 15.46
N GLU A 143 31.50 -23.34 16.10
CA GLU A 143 31.63 -23.61 17.55
C GLU A 143 30.85 -22.55 18.38
N PRO A 144 30.00 -22.97 19.34
CA PRO A 144 29.21 -22.01 20.12
C PRO A 144 30.08 -21.09 20.98
N THR A 145 29.77 -19.79 20.95
CA THR A 145 30.40 -18.77 21.81
C THR A 145 30.03 -19.00 23.28
N LEU A 146 30.81 -18.43 24.21
CA LEU A 146 30.46 -18.46 25.65
C LEU A 146 29.06 -17.87 25.90
N GLU A 147 28.70 -16.80 25.18
CA GLU A 147 27.38 -16.17 25.28
C GLU A 147 26.25 -17.10 24.80
N ALA A 148 26.45 -17.88 23.73
CA ALA A 148 25.49 -18.90 23.32
C ALA A 148 25.27 -19.97 24.41
N TRP A 149 26.35 -20.39 25.09
CA TRP A 149 26.26 -21.31 26.23
C TRP A 149 25.52 -20.70 27.44
N LYS A 150 25.76 -19.43 27.76
CA LYS A 150 25.02 -18.70 28.79
C LYS A 150 23.54 -18.59 28.46
N VAL A 151 23.19 -18.32 27.20
CA VAL A 151 21.80 -18.32 26.72
C VAL A 151 21.18 -19.70 26.85
N ARG A 152 21.91 -20.78 26.51
CA ARG A 152 21.45 -22.16 26.71
C ARG A 152 21.11 -22.44 28.17
N LEU A 153 22.00 -22.11 29.10
CA LEU A 153 21.73 -22.26 30.53
C LEU A 153 20.53 -21.43 30.98
N ARG A 154 20.37 -20.19 30.51
CA ARG A 154 19.20 -19.37 30.81
C ARG A 154 17.89 -20.00 30.31
N VAL A 155 17.86 -20.46 29.06
CA VAL A 155 16.70 -21.14 28.49
C VAL A 155 16.41 -22.44 29.23
N TYR A 156 17.44 -23.19 29.62
CA TYR A 156 17.30 -24.42 30.41
C TYR A 156 16.70 -24.13 31.78
N ALA A 157 17.14 -23.06 32.47
CA ALA A 157 16.51 -22.63 33.72
C ALA A 157 15.06 -22.20 33.49
N GLU A 158 14.78 -21.36 32.49
CA GLU A 158 13.43 -20.85 32.19
C GLU A 158 12.42 -21.93 31.79
N ASN A 159 12.88 -22.99 31.12
CA ASN A 159 12.07 -24.14 30.72
C ASN A 159 12.11 -25.27 31.76
N GLY A 160 12.88 -25.09 32.84
CA GLY A 160 13.13 -26.11 33.85
C GLY A 160 13.65 -27.39 33.22
N ILE A 161 14.78 -27.39 32.54
CA ILE A 161 15.42 -28.58 31.97
C ILE A 161 16.38 -29.19 32.98
N GLU A 162 16.35 -30.51 33.11
CA GLU A 162 17.29 -31.22 33.98
C GLU A 162 18.59 -31.51 33.23
N LEU A 163 19.72 -31.27 33.89
CA LEU A 163 21.04 -31.60 33.36
C LEU A 163 21.36 -33.07 33.67
N GLU A 164 21.84 -33.82 32.67
CA GLU A 164 22.24 -35.22 32.87
C GLU A 164 23.36 -35.35 33.93
N GLY A 165 24.37 -34.46 33.87
CA GLY A 165 25.41 -34.36 34.89
C GLY A 165 26.24 -33.07 34.77
N VAL A 166 26.66 -32.52 35.91
CA VAL A 166 27.42 -31.26 35.97
C VAL A 166 28.82 -31.42 35.37
N GLY A 167 29.54 -32.47 35.74
CA GLY A 167 30.90 -32.74 35.22
C GLY A 167 30.93 -32.92 33.70
N GLY A 168 30.07 -33.79 33.16
CA GLY A 168 29.99 -34.02 31.71
C GLY A 168 29.54 -32.78 30.93
N PHE A 169 28.66 -31.95 31.50
CA PHE A 169 28.30 -30.67 30.89
C PHE A 169 29.48 -29.70 30.85
N LEU A 170 30.25 -29.59 31.94
CA LEU A 170 31.43 -28.73 32.02
C LEU A 170 32.55 -29.17 31.05
N GLU A 171 32.77 -30.48 30.90
CA GLU A 171 33.70 -31.06 29.93
C GLU A 171 33.31 -30.76 28.48
N GLY A 172 31.99 -30.71 28.20
CA GLY A 172 31.46 -30.37 26.88
C GLY A 172 31.69 -28.91 26.47
N VAL A 173 31.86 -28.01 27.44
CA VAL A 173 32.13 -26.58 27.17
C VAL A 173 33.63 -26.36 27.07
N LYS A 174 34.16 -26.28 25.85
CA LYS A 174 35.61 -26.10 25.59
C LYS A 174 36.10 -24.65 25.69
N VAL A 175 35.17 -23.69 25.78
CA VAL A 175 35.48 -22.26 25.90
C VAL A 175 35.75 -21.90 27.37
N GLY A 176 36.57 -20.87 27.61
CA GLY A 176 36.83 -20.35 28.96
C GLY A 176 35.54 -19.88 29.65
N LYS A 177 35.39 -20.21 30.93
CA LYS A 177 34.18 -19.98 31.73
C LYS A 177 34.42 -18.83 32.69
N ASP A 178 33.46 -17.92 32.80
CA ASP A 178 33.50 -16.81 33.75
C ASP A 178 32.58 -17.07 34.95
N ALA A 179 32.60 -16.16 35.94
CA ALA A 179 31.74 -16.25 37.12
C ALA A 179 30.25 -16.37 36.75
N GLU A 180 29.79 -15.59 35.76
CA GLU A 180 28.40 -15.58 35.33
C GLU A 180 27.96 -16.93 34.76
N PHE A 181 28.83 -17.62 34.00
CA PHE A 181 28.55 -18.96 33.50
C PHE A 181 28.25 -19.95 34.65
N TYR A 182 29.07 -19.94 35.71
CA TYR A 182 28.86 -20.82 36.87
C TYR A 182 27.61 -20.43 37.68
N GLU A 183 27.32 -19.14 37.81
CA GLU A 183 26.07 -18.65 38.42
C GLU A 183 24.83 -19.13 37.64
N LEU A 184 24.86 -19.06 36.30
CA LEU A 184 23.77 -19.56 35.44
C LEU A 184 23.63 -21.08 35.53
N LEU A 185 24.75 -21.81 35.59
CA LEU A 185 24.76 -23.26 35.77
C LEU A 185 24.12 -23.65 37.12
N LEU A 186 24.50 -22.96 38.20
CA LEU A 186 23.86 -23.14 39.50
C LEU A 186 22.36 -22.84 39.41
N GLY A 187 21.98 -21.77 38.71
CA GLY A 187 20.57 -21.41 38.50
C GLY A 187 19.73 -22.51 37.84
N VAL A 188 20.27 -23.22 36.83
CA VAL A 188 19.58 -24.36 36.21
C VAL A 188 19.31 -25.46 37.22
N VAL A 189 20.33 -25.80 38.03
CA VAL A 189 20.22 -26.87 39.03
C VAL A 189 19.27 -26.46 40.17
N CYS A 190 19.34 -25.20 40.61
CA CYS A 190 18.45 -24.65 41.63
C CYS A 190 16.99 -24.62 41.19
N GLU A 191 16.68 -24.33 39.92
CA GLU A 191 15.28 -24.32 39.45
C GLU A 191 14.61 -25.70 39.58
N ARG A 192 15.40 -26.78 39.50
CA ARG A 192 14.94 -28.15 39.73
C ARG A 192 14.94 -28.58 41.20
N GLY A 193 15.67 -27.86 42.07
CA GLY A 193 15.82 -28.22 43.47
C GLY A 193 16.73 -29.43 43.71
N ASP A 194 17.69 -29.71 42.82
CA ASP A 194 18.63 -30.82 43.01
C ASP A 194 19.77 -30.44 43.95
N VAL A 195 19.58 -30.69 45.25
CA VAL A 195 20.55 -30.35 46.31
C VAL A 195 21.91 -31.04 46.13
N ARG A 196 21.97 -32.22 45.49
CA ARG A 196 23.24 -32.92 45.28
C ARG A 196 24.08 -32.17 44.25
N ARG A 197 23.48 -31.92 43.08
CA ARG A 197 24.14 -31.17 42.00
C ARG A 197 24.40 -29.71 42.38
N MET A 198 23.56 -29.08 43.22
CA MET A 198 23.83 -27.74 43.76
C MET A 198 25.16 -27.71 44.51
N ARG A 199 25.42 -28.70 45.37
CA ARG A 199 26.70 -28.83 46.09
C ARG A 199 27.88 -29.10 45.16
N GLU A 200 27.68 -29.91 44.12
CA GLU A 200 28.71 -30.15 43.09
C GLU A 200 29.12 -28.83 42.39
N VAL A 201 28.15 -28.00 41.99
CA VAL A 201 28.43 -26.70 41.35
C VAL A 201 29.08 -25.71 42.33
N LEU A 202 28.65 -25.67 43.59
CA LEU A 202 29.26 -24.80 44.60
C LEU A 202 30.73 -25.17 44.87
N ALA A 203 31.06 -26.46 44.97
CA ALA A 203 32.43 -26.91 45.15
C ALA A 203 33.32 -26.49 43.97
N VAL A 204 32.78 -26.51 42.74
CA VAL A 204 33.49 -26.00 41.55
C VAL A 204 33.66 -24.48 41.62
N CYS A 205 32.65 -23.73 42.05
CA CYS A 205 32.75 -22.28 42.22
C CYS A 205 33.85 -21.91 43.23
N GLU A 206 33.91 -22.62 44.35
CA GLU A 206 34.94 -22.43 45.38
C GLU A 206 36.35 -22.76 44.85
N ALA A 207 36.50 -23.87 44.11
CA ALA A 207 37.77 -24.29 43.51
C ALA A 207 38.30 -23.27 42.48
N GLU A 208 37.40 -22.61 41.74
CA GLU A 208 37.74 -21.58 40.75
C GLU A 208 37.90 -20.17 41.38
N GLY A 209 37.74 -20.03 42.70
CA GLY A 209 37.93 -18.78 43.44
C GLY A 209 36.73 -17.82 43.40
N TYR A 210 35.54 -18.30 43.02
CA TYR A 210 34.30 -17.52 43.05
C TYR A 210 33.60 -17.71 44.40
N GLY A 211 33.78 -16.74 45.31
CA GLY A 211 33.16 -16.74 46.64
C GLY A 211 31.65 -16.46 46.63
N LEU A 212 31.00 -16.65 47.78
CA LEU A 212 29.56 -16.41 47.95
C LEU A 212 29.20 -14.94 47.70
N THR A 213 28.45 -14.70 46.62
CA THR A 213 27.87 -13.39 46.28
C THR A 213 26.39 -13.33 46.67
N ALA A 214 25.81 -12.11 46.70
CA ALA A 214 24.36 -11.96 46.92
C ALA A 214 23.52 -12.71 45.86
N ARG A 215 24.01 -12.77 44.62
CA ARG A 215 23.36 -13.51 43.52
C ARG A 215 23.41 -15.02 43.74
N LEU A 216 24.56 -15.58 44.13
CA LEU A 216 24.67 -17.00 44.49
C LEU A 216 23.77 -17.33 45.70
N GLY A 217 23.76 -16.47 46.72
CA GLY A 217 22.85 -16.60 47.86
C GLY A 217 21.37 -16.65 47.45
N ALA A 218 20.93 -15.73 46.58
CA ALA A 218 19.58 -15.73 46.05
C ALA A 218 19.23 -17.03 45.28
N LEU A 219 20.13 -17.53 44.43
CA LEU A 219 19.94 -18.79 43.71
C LEU A 219 19.86 -20.00 44.66
N LEU A 220 20.64 -20.03 45.73
CA LEU A 220 20.58 -21.08 46.74
C LEU A 220 19.27 -21.03 47.54
N ILE A 221 18.84 -19.84 47.93
CA ILE A 221 17.54 -19.63 48.60
C ILE A 221 16.41 -20.12 47.69
N ARG A 222 16.45 -19.81 46.39
CA ARG A 222 15.50 -20.32 45.39
C ARG A 222 15.51 -21.85 45.34
N GLY A 223 16.69 -22.46 45.23
CA GLY A 223 16.86 -23.91 45.15
C GLY A 223 16.34 -24.65 46.39
N TYR A 224 16.78 -24.26 47.58
CA TYR A 224 16.27 -24.84 48.83
C TYR A 224 14.78 -24.53 49.05
N GLY A 225 14.33 -23.36 48.63
CA GLY A 225 12.93 -22.97 48.64
C GLY A 225 12.04 -23.87 47.77
N LYS A 226 12.50 -24.30 46.59
CA LYS A 226 11.78 -25.25 45.72
C LYS A 226 11.65 -26.64 46.36
N VAL A 227 12.65 -27.05 47.13
CA VAL A 227 12.65 -28.32 47.89
C VAL A 227 11.79 -28.22 49.15
N GLY A 228 11.56 -27.01 49.66
CA GLY A 228 10.88 -26.75 50.91
C GLY A 228 11.79 -26.88 52.15
N ASP A 229 13.11 -26.92 51.95
CA ASP A 229 14.09 -26.95 53.06
C ASP A 229 14.34 -25.54 53.58
N LEU A 230 13.43 -25.08 54.42
CA LEU A 230 13.47 -23.75 55.02
C LEU A 230 14.61 -23.60 56.04
N ALA A 231 15.10 -24.70 56.62
CA ALA A 231 16.24 -24.67 57.52
C ALA A 231 17.52 -24.37 56.74
N ALA A 232 17.71 -25.02 55.58
CA ALA A 232 18.82 -24.70 54.69
C ALA A 232 18.78 -23.24 54.20
N VAL A 233 17.59 -22.69 53.93
CA VAL A 233 17.44 -21.25 53.59
C VAL A 233 17.99 -20.35 54.70
N GLU A 234 17.67 -20.62 55.97
CA GLU A 234 18.20 -19.84 57.11
C GLU A 234 19.74 -20.00 57.21
N THR A 235 20.28 -21.22 56.99
CA THR A 235 21.76 -21.41 56.99
C THR A 235 22.45 -20.62 55.87
N VAL A 236 21.81 -20.45 54.72
CA VAL A 236 22.34 -19.60 53.64
C VAL A 236 22.33 -18.13 54.09
N LEU A 237 21.31 -17.66 54.79
CA LEU A 237 21.29 -16.29 55.33
C LEU A 237 22.36 -16.07 56.40
N ASP A 238 22.56 -17.04 57.30
CA ASP A 238 23.60 -16.98 58.32
C ASP A 238 25.01 -16.94 57.70
N THR A 239 25.26 -17.77 56.68
CA THR A 239 26.56 -17.78 55.97
C THR A 239 26.80 -16.48 55.20
N MET A 240 25.78 -15.90 54.57
CA MET A 240 25.87 -14.59 53.95
C MET A 240 26.20 -13.49 54.98
N SER A 241 25.55 -13.53 56.14
CA SER A 241 25.83 -12.59 57.24
C SER A 241 27.26 -12.75 57.79
N ALA A 242 27.73 -13.99 57.99
CA ALA A 242 29.09 -14.27 58.45
C ALA A 242 30.15 -13.82 57.43
N GLY A 243 29.83 -13.89 56.13
CA GLY A 243 30.65 -13.40 55.03
C GLY A 243 30.57 -11.89 54.77
N ASN A 244 29.85 -11.12 55.61
CA ASN A 244 29.56 -9.69 55.41
C ASN A 244 28.93 -9.36 54.04
N VAL A 245 28.12 -10.27 53.49
CA VAL A 245 27.39 -10.06 52.23
C VAL A 245 26.03 -9.44 52.52
N ALA A 246 25.79 -8.22 52.04
CA ALA A 246 24.51 -7.55 52.24
C ALA A 246 23.37 -8.21 51.45
N LEU A 247 22.20 -8.36 52.09
CA LEU A 247 20.99 -8.85 51.43
C LEU A 247 20.48 -7.79 50.45
N ASP A 248 20.43 -8.14 49.17
CA ASP A 248 19.91 -7.28 48.12
C ASP A 248 18.43 -7.58 47.81
N GLU A 249 17.86 -6.79 46.91
CA GLU A 249 16.50 -6.97 46.39
C GLU A 249 16.25 -8.34 45.75
N GLY A 250 17.28 -9.00 45.21
CA GLY A 250 17.19 -10.34 44.66
C GLY A 250 16.96 -11.39 45.75
N VAL A 251 17.73 -11.30 46.84
CA VAL A 251 17.57 -12.18 48.00
C VAL A 251 16.20 -12.01 48.66
N TYR A 252 15.77 -10.76 48.89
CA TYR A 252 14.42 -10.51 49.44
C TYR A 252 13.31 -11.02 48.51
N GLY A 253 13.49 -10.91 47.19
CA GLY A 253 12.56 -11.45 46.20
C GLY A 253 12.39 -12.97 46.32
N GLU A 254 13.50 -13.71 46.36
CA GLU A 254 13.47 -15.17 46.50
C GLU A 254 12.90 -15.63 47.85
N LEU A 255 13.15 -14.89 48.94
CA LEU A 255 12.54 -15.18 50.26
C LEU A 255 11.01 -15.02 50.24
N ILE A 256 10.49 -13.99 49.57
CA ILE A 256 9.04 -13.78 49.45
C ILE A 256 8.41 -14.86 48.57
N VAL A 257 9.03 -15.17 47.41
CA VAL A 257 8.56 -16.23 46.50
C VAL A 257 8.58 -17.59 47.19
N GLY A 258 9.70 -17.97 47.79
CA GLY A 258 9.87 -19.23 48.52
C GLY A 258 8.96 -19.32 49.75
N GLY A 259 8.76 -18.21 50.48
CA GLY A 259 7.84 -18.13 51.60
C GLY A 259 6.38 -18.38 51.18
N LEU A 260 5.93 -17.76 50.09
CA LEU A 260 4.60 -18.03 49.52
C LEU A 260 4.48 -19.47 49.03
N ALA A 261 5.46 -19.97 48.27
CA ALA A 261 5.47 -21.33 47.75
C ALA A 261 5.37 -22.38 48.85
N ASN A 262 5.99 -22.14 50.01
CA ASN A 262 6.03 -23.06 51.17
C ASN A 262 4.99 -22.73 52.26
N GLY A 263 4.03 -21.84 52.00
CA GLY A 263 2.94 -21.55 52.93
C GLY A 263 3.29 -20.68 54.13
N GLN A 264 4.48 -20.07 54.18
CA GLN A 264 4.87 -19.05 55.18
C GLN A 264 4.23 -17.69 54.87
N THR A 265 2.90 -17.68 54.78
CA THR A 265 2.11 -16.54 54.26
C THR A 265 2.29 -15.26 55.08
N GLU A 266 2.30 -15.35 56.41
CA GLU A 266 2.48 -14.19 57.30
C GLU A 266 3.85 -13.53 57.10
N LYS A 267 4.92 -14.33 57.07
CA LYS A 267 6.29 -13.85 56.83
C LYS A 267 6.39 -13.21 55.44
N ALA A 268 5.83 -13.84 54.42
CA ALA A 268 5.85 -13.32 53.06
C ALA A 268 5.05 -12.01 52.92
N VAL A 269 3.86 -11.91 53.50
CA VAL A 269 3.04 -10.68 53.51
C VAL A 269 3.76 -9.55 54.23
N LYS A 270 4.41 -9.83 55.37
CA LYS A 270 5.27 -8.86 56.06
C LYS A 270 6.41 -8.39 55.17
N GLY A 271 7.12 -9.32 54.52
CA GLY A 271 8.18 -9.00 53.56
C GLY A 271 7.70 -8.13 52.39
N ILE A 272 6.50 -8.39 51.85
CA ILE A 272 5.90 -7.57 50.79
C ILE A 272 5.61 -6.15 51.29
N LYS A 273 5.11 -5.97 52.52
CA LYS A 273 4.84 -4.64 53.09
C LYS A 273 6.12 -3.82 53.32
N GLU A 274 7.17 -4.47 53.81
CA GLU A 274 8.42 -3.79 54.18
C GLU A 274 9.34 -3.54 52.98
N ARG A 275 9.39 -4.49 52.04
CA ARG A 275 10.39 -4.50 50.94
C ARG A 275 9.77 -4.68 49.54
N GLY A 276 8.44 -4.71 49.41
CA GLY A 276 7.77 -4.92 48.12
C GLY A 276 8.14 -3.90 47.04
N ALA A 277 8.31 -2.63 47.42
CA ALA A 277 8.68 -1.56 46.49
C ALA A 277 10.06 -1.75 45.84
N SER A 278 11.00 -2.41 46.53
CA SER A 278 12.35 -2.71 46.00
C SER A 278 12.40 -3.98 45.13
N LEU A 279 11.34 -4.78 45.08
CA LEU A 279 11.36 -6.03 44.31
C LEU A 279 11.50 -5.77 42.82
N LYS A 280 12.34 -6.56 42.15
CA LYS A 280 12.42 -6.61 40.69
C LYS A 280 11.10 -7.12 40.12
N GLU A 281 10.78 -6.69 38.90
CA GLU A 281 9.52 -7.07 38.22
C GLU A 281 9.34 -8.59 38.11
N VAL A 282 10.43 -9.32 37.83
CA VAL A 282 10.44 -10.79 37.75
C VAL A 282 9.96 -11.41 39.07
N HIS A 283 10.51 -10.97 40.20
CA HIS A 283 10.12 -11.44 41.52
C HIS A 283 8.68 -11.06 41.88
N ARG A 284 8.20 -9.87 41.45
CA ARG A 284 6.78 -9.48 41.66
C ARG A 284 5.83 -10.42 40.94
N ILE A 285 6.13 -10.78 39.68
CA ILE A 285 5.31 -11.69 38.87
C ILE A 285 5.33 -13.09 39.47
N GLU A 286 6.50 -13.61 39.84
CA GLU A 286 6.64 -14.94 40.44
C GLU A 286 5.94 -15.01 41.80
N ALA A 287 6.11 -14.00 42.66
CA ALA A 287 5.40 -13.93 43.94
C ALA A 287 3.89 -13.83 43.73
N LEU A 288 3.44 -13.07 42.71
CA LEU A 288 2.02 -12.95 42.38
C LEU A 288 1.45 -14.30 41.93
N LYS A 289 2.19 -15.04 41.10
CA LYS A 289 1.84 -16.40 40.69
C LYS A 289 1.69 -17.33 41.90
N GLU A 290 2.67 -17.36 42.79
CA GLU A 290 2.61 -18.22 43.99
C GLU A 290 1.47 -17.82 44.94
N ALA A 291 1.27 -16.52 45.18
CA ALA A 291 0.16 -16.01 46.00
C ALA A 291 -1.20 -16.41 45.42
N LEU A 292 -1.34 -16.34 44.10
CA LEU A 292 -2.54 -16.74 43.37
C LEU A 292 -2.80 -18.25 43.46
N LEU A 293 -1.78 -19.08 43.25
CA LEU A 293 -1.88 -20.55 43.36
C LEU A 293 -2.21 -21.00 44.78
N ARG A 294 -1.65 -20.32 45.78
CA ARG A 294 -1.92 -20.57 47.21
C ARG A 294 -3.16 -19.85 47.76
N LYS A 295 -3.85 -19.06 46.93
CA LYS A 295 -5.06 -18.30 47.27
C LYS A 295 -4.87 -17.32 48.44
N VAL A 296 -3.70 -16.70 48.54
CA VAL A 296 -3.34 -15.73 49.58
C VAL A 296 -3.80 -14.33 49.14
N GLY A 297 -5.08 -14.03 49.35
CA GLY A 297 -5.70 -12.80 48.82
C GLY A 297 -5.06 -11.48 49.27
N GLU A 298 -4.55 -11.40 50.51
CA GLU A 298 -3.81 -10.22 50.98
C GLU A 298 -2.52 -10.00 50.18
N ALA A 299 -1.74 -11.06 49.97
CA ALA A 299 -0.50 -11.00 49.19
C ALA A 299 -0.79 -10.61 47.73
N THR A 300 -1.82 -11.20 47.11
CA THR A 300 -2.25 -10.86 45.74
C THR A 300 -2.56 -9.36 45.62
N LYS A 301 -3.36 -8.80 46.53
CA LYS A 301 -3.72 -7.37 46.54
C LYS A 301 -2.52 -6.46 46.70
N LEU A 302 -1.61 -6.80 47.61
CA LEU A 302 -0.40 -6.02 47.84
C LEU A 302 0.49 -6.04 46.60
N LEU A 303 0.72 -7.22 46.00
CA LEU A 303 1.58 -7.38 44.84
C LEU A 303 1.04 -6.69 43.59
N VAL A 304 -0.27 -6.75 43.32
CA VAL A 304 -0.90 -6.03 42.20
C VAL A 304 -0.71 -4.51 42.35
N LYS A 305 -0.86 -3.96 43.56
CA LYS A 305 -0.65 -2.53 43.83
C LYS A 305 0.79 -2.05 43.65
N LEU A 306 1.77 -2.94 43.58
CA LEU A 306 3.16 -2.56 43.34
C LEU A 306 3.45 -2.26 41.86
N PHE A 307 2.56 -2.65 40.93
CA PHE A 307 2.77 -2.36 39.51
C PHE A 307 2.42 -0.90 39.17
N PRO A 308 3.09 -0.29 38.17
CA PRO A 308 2.77 1.08 37.72
C PRO A 308 1.31 1.23 37.28
N GLU A 309 0.73 2.41 37.47
CA GLU A 309 -0.67 2.68 37.09
C GLU A 309 -0.93 2.48 35.58
N ASP A 310 0.06 2.77 34.73
CA ASP A 310 -0.04 2.57 33.27
C ASP A 310 -0.23 1.09 32.91
N VAL A 311 0.43 0.19 33.64
CA VAL A 311 0.34 -1.28 33.47
C VAL A 311 -1.02 -1.78 33.97
N LEU A 312 -1.50 -1.22 35.08
CA LEU A 312 -2.78 -1.61 35.69
C LEU A 312 -3.98 -1.15 34.88
N ASN A 313 -3.92 0.04 34.28
CA ASN A 313 -5.03 0.67 33.56
C ASN A 313 -5.02 0.40 32.04
N ASP A 314 -4.23 -0.58 31.55
CA ASP A 314 -4.19 -0.93 30.13
C ASP A 314 -5.57 -1.38 29.59
N PRO A 315 -6.09 -0.81 28.48
CA PRO A 315 -7.38 -1.17 27.89
C PRO A 315 -7.51 -2.63 27.37
N SER A 316 -6.41 -3.35 27.21
CA SER A 316 -6.31 -4.67 26.55
C SER A 316 -5.61 -5.75 27.39
N ILE A 317 -5.34 -5.46 28.66
CA ILE A 317 -4.50 -6.22 29.60
C ILE A 317 -3.03 -6.15 29.19
N ASP A 318 -2.22 -5.50 30.02
CA ASP A 318 -0.78 -5.36 29.80
C ASP A 318 -0.10 -6.73 29.55
N PRO A 319 0.91 -6.80 28.65
CA PRO A 319 1.64 -8.02 28.35
C PRO A 319 2.12 -8.83 29.56
N VAL A 320 2.47 -8.17 30.67
CA VAL A 320 2.92 -8.81 31.92
C VAL A 320 1.83 -9.71 32.49
N PHE A 321 0.64 -9.15 32.73
CA PHE A 321 -0.49 -9.91 33.27
C PHE A 321 -1.04 -10.91 32.26
N ARG A 322 -1.02 -10.56 30.97
CA ARG A 322 -1.42 -11.47 29.89
C ARG A 322 -0.56 -12.73 29.85
N ASN A 323 0.75 -12.60 29.98
CA ASN A 323 1.68 -13.74 29.98
C ASN A 323 1.48 -14.60 31.24
N LEU A 324 1.31 -13.98 32.41
CA LEU A 324 0.96 -14.71 33.64
C LEU A 324 -0.37 -15.46 33.50
N CYS A 325 -1.39 -14.84 32.90
CA CYS A 325 -2.66 -15.53 32.60
C CYS A 325 -2.43 -16.73 31.68
N THR A 326 -1.57 -16.60 30.67
CA THR A 326 -1.25 -17.69 29.73
C THR A 326 -0.61 -18.88 30.46
N GLU A 327 0.32 -18.63 31.37
CA GLU A 327 0.92 -19.68 32.20
C GLU A 327 -0.11 -20.35 33.11
N LEU A 328 -0.97 -19.57 33.78
CA LEU A 328 -2.01 -20.11 34.66
C LEU A 328 -3.05 -20.95 33.88
N LEU A 329 -3.36 -20.59 32.63
CA LEU A 329 -4.23 -21.37 31.75
C LEU A 329 -3.60 -22.73 31.40
N GLN A 330 -2.28 -22.78 31.16
CA GLN A 330 -1.56 -24.03 30.91
C GLN A 330 -1.53 -24.96 32.13
N LEU A 331 -1.51 -24.39 33.34
CA LEU A 331 -1.64 -25.14 34.60
C LEU A 331 -3.10 -25.51 34.94
N GLU A 332 -4.04 -25.26 34.02
CA GLU A 332 -5.49 -25.49 34.18
C GLU A 332 -6.12 -24.73 35.36
N GLN A 333 -5.48 -23.65 35.83
CA GLN A 333 -5.94 -22.84 36.96
C GLN A 333 -6.89 -21.72 36.51
N TYR A 334 -8.01 -22.09 35.90
CA TYR A 334 -8.96 -21.14 35.29
C TYR A 334 -9.60 -20.17 36.30
N GLU A 335 -9.88 -20.63 37.52
CA GLU A 335 -10.43 -19.80 38.59
C GLU A 335 -9.42 -18.74 39.04
N THR A 336 -8.17 -19.13 39.17
CA THR A 336 -7.07 -18.25 39.56
C THR A 336 -6.86 -17.11 38.57
N VAL A 337 -7.04 -17.38 37.26
CA VAL A 337 -7.04 -16.33 36.22
C VAL A 337 -8.17 -15.33 36.46
N ARG A 338 -9.39 -15.80 36.77
CA ARG A 338 -10.53 -14.91 37.10
C ARG A 338 -10.25 -14.08 38.35
N THR A 339 -9.64 -14.66 39.38
CA THR A 339 -9.23 -13.95 40.59
C THR A 339 -8.24 -12.83 40.27
N LEU A 340 -7.21 -13.10 39.47
CA LEU A 340 -6.25 -12.07 39.04
C LEU A 340 -6.96 -10.94 38.29
N LEU A 341 -7.79 -11.28 37.29
CA LEU A 341 -8.54 -10.29 36.54
C LEU A 341 -9.46 -9.46 37.44
N ASN A 342 -10.04 -10.06 38.48
CA ASN A 342 -10.91 -9.35 39.42
C ASN A 342 -10.14 -8.30 40.26
N GLU A 343 -8.88 -8.57 40.59
CA GLU A 343 -8.01 -7.63 41.32
C GLU A 343 -7.48 -6.48 40.45
N LEU A 344 -7.47 -6.64 39.11
CA LEU A 344 -7.15 -5.56 38.18
C LEU A 344 -8.30 -4.55 38.09
N PRO A 345 -8.05 -3.25 37.88
CA PRO A 345 -9.11 -2.26 37.72
C PRO A 345 -9.99 -2.59 36.50
N VAL A 346 -11.25 -2.16 36.56
CA VAL A 346 -12.18 -2.28 35.41
C VAL A 346 -11.70 -1.32 34.32
N PRO A 347 -11.57 -1.76 33.06
CA PRO A 347 -11.06 -0.92 31.99
C PRO A 347 -11.98 0.28 31.73
N LYS A 348 -11.38 1.45 31.58
CA LYS A 348 -12.08 2.68 31.19
C LYS A 348 -11.73 2.98 29.74
N PHE A 349 -12.74 3.06 28.89
CA PHE A 349 -12.55 3.32 27.46
C PHE A 349 -12.94 4.75 27.11
N SER A 350 -12.11 5.42 26.32
CA SER A 350 -12.48 6.69 25.71
C SER A 350 -13.49 6.48 24.56
N LEU A 351 -14.17 7.55 24.11
CA LEU A 351 -15.23 7.48 23.07
C LEU A 351 -14.77 6.81 21.75
N ASN A 352 -13.46 6.78 21.47
CA ASN A 352 -12.89 6.25 20.23
C ASN A 352 -12.17 4.90 20.40
N GLU A 353 -12.07 4.38 21.63
CA GLU A 353 -11.40 3.11 21.91
C GLU A 353 -12.32 1.90 21.71
N ASN A 354 -11.71 0.77 21.39
CA ASN A 354 -12.46 -0.46 21.15
C ASN A 354 -12.75 -1.17 22.48
N GLN A 355 -13.96 -1.00 23.00
CA GLN A 355 -14.41 -1.66 24.25
C GLN A 355 -14.32 -3.19 24.20
N ASP A 356 -14.27 -3.77 23.00
CA ASP A 356 -14.19 -5.22 22.80
C ASP A 356 -12.77 -5.77 23.05
N SER A 357 -11.73 -4.94 23.22
CA SER A 357 -10.33 -5.39 23.28
C SER A 357 -9.97 -6.15 24.55
N TYR A 358 -10.62 -5.84 25.67
CA TYR A 358 -10.26 -6.40 26.96
C TYR A 358 -10.59 -7.91 27.02
N GLY A 359 -9.61 -8.73 27.38
CA GLY A 359 -9.77 -10.18 27.49
C GLY A 359 -9.75 -10.96 26.16
N VAL A 360 -9.58 -10.30 25.01
CA VAL A 360 -9.47 -10.98 23.69
C VAL A 360 -8.34 -11.99 23.67
N SER A 361 -7.18 -11.62 24.21
CA SER A 361 -5.98 -12.47 24.28
C SER A 361 -6.23 -13.75 25.07
N ILE A 362 -6.92 -13.63 26.21
CA ILE A 362 -7.25 -14.75 27.10
C ILE A 362 -8.26 -15.68 26.42
N ILE A 363 -9.35 -15.13 25.87
CA ILE A 363 -10.36 -15.91 25.15
C ILE A 363 -9.73 -16.64 23.96
N PHE A 364 -8.87 -15.96 23.20
CA PHE A 364 -8.16 -16.55 22.08
C PHE A 364 -7.28 -17.73 22.51
N GLU A 365 -6.50 -17.56 23.58
CA GLU A 365 -5.63 -18.60 24.11
C GLU A 365 -6.44 -19.80 24.63
N MET A 366 -7.56 -19.56 25.34
CA MET A 366 -8.47 -20.64 25.77
C MET A 366 -9.05 -21.43 24.59
N VAL A 367 -9.42 -20.75 23.49
CA VAL A 367 -9.92 -21.39 22.26
C VAL A 367 -8.82 -22.22 21.58
N LYS A 368 -7.58 -21.71 21.56
CA LYS A 368 -6.40 -22.37 20.98
C LYS A 368 -5.97 -23.61 21.78
N GLN A 369 -5.96 -23.54 23.11
CA GLN A 369 -5.49 -24.59 24.01
C GLN A 369 -6.51 -25.70 24.30
N ASN A 370 -7.67 -25.71 23.62
CA ASN A 370 -8.72 -26.70 23.83
C ASN A 370 -9.25 -26.76 25.28
N VAL A 371 -9.39 -25.61 25.92
CA VAL A 371 -10.00 -25.53 27.26
C VAL A 371 -11.43 -26.09 27.22
N PRO A 372 -11.87 -26.84 28.26
CA PRO A 372 -13.23 -27.35 28.33
C PRO A 372 -14.28 -26.25 28.12
N PHE A 373 -15.28 -26.54 27.28
CA PHE A 373 -16.31 -25.57 26.91
C PHE A 373 -17.00 -24.88 28.11
N PRO A 374 -17.35 -25.59 29.21
CA PRO A 374 -17.94 -24.93 30.38
C PRO A 374 -17.05 -23.86 31.01
N GLU A 375 -15.72 -24.07 31.04
CA GLU A 375 -14.78 -23.09 31.61
C GLU A 375 -14.60 -21.87 30.71
N LEU A 376 -14.62 -22.06 29.38
CA LEU A 376 -14.67 -20.94 28.44
C LEU A 376 -15.92 -20.08 28.65
N ILE A 377 -17.10 -20.70 28.79
CA ILE A 377 -18.35 -19.97 29.02
C ILE A 377 -18.35 -19.29 30.39
N LYS A 378 -17.80 -19.90 31.44
CA LYS A 378 -17.62 -19.23 32.74
C LYS A 378 -16.74 -18.00 32.61
N MET A 379 -15.63 -18.06 31.85
CA MET A 379 -14.76 -16.91 31.62
C MET A 379 -15.48 -15.79 30.84
N VAL A 380 -16.17 -16.13 29.75
CA VAL A 380 -16.94 -15.17 28.96
C VAL A 380 -18.02 -14.50 29.81
N ASN A 381 -18.77 -15.27 30.59
CA ASN A 381 -19.80 -14.74 31.48
C ASN A 381 -19.21 -13.88 32.61
N PHE A 382 -18.03 -14.23 33.13
CA PHE A 382 -17.32 -13.41 34.11
C PHE A 382 -16.98 -12.03 33.53
N LEU A 383 -16.43 -11.97 32.31
CA LEU A 383 -16.08 -10.71 31.65
C LEU A 383 -17.30 -9.82 31.36
N ILE A 384 -18.44 -10.44 31.02
CA ILE A 384 -19.71 -9.73 30.80
C ILE A 384 -20.26 -9.20 32.13
N LYS A 385 -20.35 -10.06 33.16
CA LYS A 385 -20.93 -9.70 34.48
C LYS A 385 -20.13 -8.64 35.23
N THR A 386 -18.81 -8.62 35.04
CA THR A 386 -17.92 -7.62 35.66
C THR A 386 -17.78 -6.34 34.84
N GLU A 387 -18.56 -6.19 33.75
CA GLU A 387 -18.55 -5.04 32.83
C GLU A 387 -17.17 -4.77 32.19
N ARG A 388 -16.28 -5.76 32.19
CA ARG A 388 -14.94 -5.64 31.58
C ARG A 388 -14.99 -5.78 30.07
N ASN A 389 -15.89 -6.61 29.55
CA ASN A 389 -16.16 -6.75 28.12
C ASN A 389 -17.60 -7.24 27.89
N SER A 390 -18.48 -6.33 27.48
CA SER A 390 -19.90 -6.64 27.22
C SER A 390 -20.11 -7.54 25.99
N ARG A 391 -19.16 -7.54 25.05
CA ARG A 391 -19.20 -8.33 23.80
C ARG A 391 -18.27 -9.55 23.84
N ALA A 392 -17.90 -10.04 25.03
CA ALA A 392 -16.98 -11.17 25.18
C ALA A 392 -17.46 -12.43 24.45
N LEU A 393 -18.77 -12.66 24.34
CA LEU A 393 -19.32 -13.78 23.57
C LEU A 393 -19.09 -13.63 22.06
N HIS A 394 -19.21 -12.41 21.52
CA HIS A 394 -18.87 -12.11 20.12
C HIS A 394 -17.38 -12.28 19.86
N VAL A 395 -16.53 -11.90 20.82
CA VAL A 395 -15.08 -12.13 20.75
C VAL A 395 -14.77 -13.63 20.71
N ALA A 396 -15.40 -14.43 21.59
CA ALA A 396 -15.23 -15.88 21.59
C ALA A 396 -15.67 -16.51 20.25
N CYS A 397 -16.77 -16.02 19.69
CA CYS A 397 -17.24 -16.37 18.34
C CYS A 397 -16.19 -16.06 17.26
N ASP A 398 -15.61 -14.86 17.25
CA ASP A 398 -14.57 -14.46 16.29
C ASP A 398 -13.29 -15.30 16.43
N CYS A 399 -12.82 -15.51 17.67
CA CYS A 399 -11.68 -16.39 17.96
C CYS A 399 -11.92 -17.82 17.47
N ALA A 400 -13.11 -18.39 17.73
CA ALA A 400 -13.47 -19.72 17.28
C ALA A 400 -13.57 -19.79 15.74
N ALA A 401 -14.16 -18.80 15.08
CA ALA A 401 -14.26 -18.75 13.62
C ALA A 401 -12.88 -18.73 12.93
N LYS A 402 -11.86 -18.13 13.58
CA LYS A 402 -10.49 -18.05 13.05
C LYS A 402 -9.63 -19.27 13.35
N SER A 403 -9.68 -19.78 14.57
CA SER A 403 -8.73 -20.78 15.05
C SER A 403 -9.32 -22.16 15.29
N ARG A 404 -10.63 -22.25 15.62
CA ARG A 404 -11.26 -23.52 15.97
C ARG A 404 -12.75 -23.57 15.61
N ILE A 405 -13.00 -23.88 14.34
CA ILE A 405 -14.34 -23.86 13.77
C ILE A 405 -15.32 -24.86 14.39
N GLU A 406 -14.84 -25.96 14.98
CA GLU A 406 -15.69 -26.99 15.58
C GLU A 406 -16.44 -26.50 16.82
N LEU A 407 -15.85 -25.54 17.53
CA LEU A 407 -16.47 -24.91 18.70
C LEU A 407 -17.53 -23.87 18.30
N TYR A 408 -17.36 -23.29 17.11
CA TYR A 408 -18.10 -22.12 16.68
C TYR A 408 -19.62 -22.34 16.59
N PRO A 409 -20.16 -23.45 16.06
CA PRO A 409 -21.60 -23.73 16.09
C PRO A 409 -22.21 -23.71 17.49
N LYS A 410 -21.52 -24.27 18.49
CA LYS A 410 -22.00 -24.27 19.89
C LYS A 410 -22.04 -22.86 20.48
N LEU A 411 -21.08 -22.02 20.14
CA LEU A 411 -21.07 -20.60 20.55
C LEU A 411 -22.17 -19.80 19.86
N LEU A 412 -22.46 -20.09 18.58
CA LEU A 412 -23.58 -19.46 17.86
C LEU A 412 -24.93 -19.85 18.45
N GLU A 413 -25.10 -21.11 18.89
CA GLU A 413 -26.33 -21.54 19.59
C GLU A 413 -26.55 -20.73 20.88
N ILE A 414 -25.51 -20.48 21.68
CA ILE A 414 -25.61 -19.61 22.87
C ILE A 414 -25.87 -18.16 22.48
N LEU A 415 -25.18 -17.65 21.45
CA LEU A 415 -25.37 -16.27 20.98
C LEU A 415 -26.81 -16.04 20.48
N ARG A 416 -27.43 -17.07 19.89
CA ARG A 416 -28.82 -17.01 19.41
C ARG A 416 -29.83 -16.76 20.54
N GLU A 417 -29.54 -17.22 21.76
CA GLU A 417 -30.38 -16.97 22.93
C GLU A 417 -30.36 -15.49 23.35
N GLN A 418 -29.30 -14.75 22.99
CA GLN A 418 -29.10 -13.34 23.33
C GLN A 418 -29.50 -12.38 22.21
N GLU A 419 -29.28 -12.76 20.93
CA GLU A 419 -29.58 -11.93 19.77
C GLU A 419 -30.04 -12.74 18.54
N ASP A 420 -30.68 -12.07 17.58
CA ASP A 420 -31.00 -12.67 16.29
C ASP A 420 -29.72 -12.77 15.43
N LEU A 421 -29.36 -14.00 15.08
CA LEU A 421 -28.22 -14.27 14.21
C LEU A 421 -28.49 -13.79 12.78
N ARG A 422 -27.46 -13.21 12.17
CA ARG A 422 -27.46 -12.77 10.77
C ARG A 422 -26.71 -13.75 9.87
N PRO A 423 -26.96 -13.78 8.55
CA PRO A 423 -26.33 -14.74 7.64
C PRO A 423 -24.80 -14.72 7.65
N HIS A 424 -24.18 -13.56 7.88
CA HIS A 424 -22.72 -13.40 7.85
C HIS A 424 -21.97 -14.23 8.91
N TYR A 425 -22.60 -14.59 10.03
CA TYR A 425 -22.01 -15.49 11.02
C TYR A 425 -21.73 -16.89 10.44
N PHE A 426 -22.46 -17.30 9.41
CA PHE A 426 -22.31 -18.63 8.81
C PHE A 426 -21.32 -18.68 7.65
N TRP A 427 -20.83 -17.54 7.13
CA TRP A 427 -19.89 -17.52 6.00
C TRP A 427 -18.55 -18.23 6.30
N PRO A 428 -17.91 -18.04 7.48
CA PRO A 428 -16.72 -18.80 7.84
C PRO A 428 -16.98 -20.32 7.89
N LEU A 429 -18.15 -20.72 8.42
CA LEU A 429 -18.59 -22.12 8.47
C LEU A 429 -18.75 -22.70 7.07
N ILE A 430 -19.44 -22.01 6.16
CA ILE A 430 -19.63 -22.46 4.78
C ILE A 430 -18.27 -22.65 4.08
N ALA A 431 -17.36 -21.69 4.22
CA ALA A 431 -16.06 -21.73 3.59
C ALA A 431 -15.21 -22.91 4.09
N GLN A 432 -15.14 -23.12 5.40
CA GLN A 432 -14.27 -24.14 6.00
C GLN A 432 -14.88 -25.55 5.96
N SER A 433 -16.20 -25.68 6.15
CA SER A 433 -16.90 -26.96 6.02
C SER A 433 -16.83 -27.50 4.59
N PHE A 434 -16.80 -26.63 3.58
CA PHE A 434 -16.53 -27.06 2.21
C PHE A 434 -15.13 -27.66 2.03
N THR A 435 -14.12 -27.04 2.64
CA THR A 435 -12.74 -27.57 2.55
C THR A 435 -12.59 -28.92 3.26
N LYS A 436 -13.29 -29.13 4.38
CA LYS A 436 -13.22 -30.39 5.16
C LYS A 436 -14.11 -31.50 4.60
N HIS A 437 -15.34 -31.18 4.20
CA HIS A 437 -16.40 -32.15 3.90
C HIS A 437 -17.06 -31.93 2.52
N GLY A 438 -16.54 -31.04 1.67
CA GLY A 438 -17.09 -30.78 0.34
C GLY A 438 -18.53 -30.25 0.38
N GLU A 439 -19.35 -30.68 -0.56
CA GLU A 439 -20.72 -30.19 -0.74
C GLU A 439 -21.65 -30.55 0.42
N SER A 440 -21.50 -31.74 1.02
CA SER A 440 -22.31 -32.15 2.17
C SER A 440 -22.09 -31.23 3.37
N GLY A 441 -20.86 -30.77 3.58
CA GLY A 441 -20.55 -29.81 4.64
C GLY A 441 -21.28 -28.48 4.48
N VAL A 442 -21.37 -27.95 3.25
CA VAL A 442 -22.14 -26.71 2.97
C VAL A 442 -23.63 -26.92 3.24
N LEU A 443 -24.15 -28.06 2.79
CA LEU A 443 -25.54 -28.46 2.99
C LEU A 443 -25.89 -28.68 4.47
N ASP A 444 -24.94 -29.13 5.29
CA ASP A 444 -25.13 -29.27 6.75
C ASP A 444 -25.08 -27.92 7.47
N VAL A 445 -24.27 -26.96 7.00
CA VAL A 445 -24.32 -25.58 7.51
C VAL A 445 -25.67 -24.93 7.20
N LEU A 446 -26.28 -25.20 6.05
CA LEU A 446 -27.65 -24.74 5.76
C LEU A 446 -28.70 -25.34 6.70
N LYS A 447 -28.56 -26.62 7.08
CA LYS A 447 -29.41 -27.21 8.15
C LYS A 447 -29.16 -26.53 9.50
N LEU A 448 -27.92 -26.15 9.81
CA LEU A 448 -27.62 -25.40 11.02
C LEU A 448 -28.27 -24.00 11.00
N MET A 449 -28.25 -23.32 9.85
CA MET A 449 -28.97 -22.05 9.67
C MET A 449 -30.48 -22.24 9.89
N GLN A 450 -31.07 -23.31 9.35
CA GLN A 450 -32.48 -23.65 9.59
C GLN A 450 -32.76 -23.90 11.08
N ARG A 451 -31.93 -24.69 11.76
CA ARG A 451 -32.06 -25.00 13.20
C ARG A 451 -31.95 -23.75 14.08
N THR A 452 -31.06 -22.82 13.71
CA THR A 452 -30.88 -21.53 14.41
C THR A 452 -31.87 -20.45 13.96
N LYS A 453 -32.82 -20.79 13.07
CA LYS A 453 -33.83 -19.89 12.49
C LYS A 453 -33.24 -18.68 11.76
N THR A 454 -32.05 -18.83 11.17
CA THR A 454 -31.42 -17.79 10.33
C THR A 454 -31.71 -18.06 8.86
N GLU A 455 -32.38 -17.14 8.19
CA GLU A 455 -32.68 -17.28 6.76
C GLU A 455 -31.48 -16.87 5.90
N ALA A 456 -31.13 -17.67 4.90
CA ALA A 456 -30.07 -17.32 3.95
C ALA A 456 -30.53 -16.18 3.03
N ASP A 457 -29.73 -15.11 2.94
CA ASP A 457 -29.96 -14.01 2.02
C ASP A 457 -29.37 -14.30 0.62
N ALA A 458 -29.71 -13.43 -0.34
CA ALA A 458 -29.28 -13.57 -1.72
C ALA A 458 -27.74 -13.58 -1.86
N GLU A 459 -27.04 -12.77 -1.06
CA GLU A 459 -25.58 -12.67 -1.06
C GLU A 459 -24.92 -13.97 -0.59
N THR A 460 -25.39 -14.51 0.54
CA THR A 460 -24.94 -15.80 1.09
C THR A 460 -25.08 -16.91 0.05
N LEU A 461 -26.24 -16.96 -0.61
CA LEU A 461 -26.53 -17.95 -1.64
C LEU A 461 -25.64 -17.78 -2.88
N SER A 462 -25.50 -16.56 -3.40
CA SER A 462 -24.76 -16.31 -4.64
C SER A 462 -23.25 -16.45 -4.50
N VAL A 463 -22.69 -15.99 -3.38
CA VAL A 463 -21.23 -15.89 -3.19
C VAL A 463 -20.66 -17.12 -2.49
N PHE A 464 -21.34 -17.61 -1.44
CA PHE A 464 -20.77 -18.64 -0.57
C PHE A 464 -21.33 -20.04 -0.83
N VAL A 465 -22.60 -20.17 -1.22
CA VAL A 465 -23.26 -21.49 -1.35
C VAL A 465 -23.18 -22.02 -2.77
N LEU A 466 -23.84 -21.38 -3.74
CA LEU A 466 -24.01 -21.92 -5.10
C LEU A 466 -22.69 -22.25 -5.82
N PRO A 467 -21.63 -21.41 -5.77
CA PRO A 467 -20.35 -21.71 -6.42
C PRO A 467 -19.63 -22.95 -5.90
N LYS A 468 -20.03 -23.45 -4.72
CA LYS A 468 -19.42 -24.62 -4.08
C LYS A 468 -20.18 -25.92 -4.36
N LEU A 469 -21.33 -25.89 -5.04
CA LEU A 469 -22.25 -27.02 -5.19
C LEU A 469 -22.30 -27.59 -6.62
N SER A 470 -21.15 -27.74 -7.27
CA SER A 470 -21.06 -28.15 -8.69
C SER A 470 -21.69 -29.52 -9.01
N VAL A 471 -21.61 -30.49 -8.10
CA VAL A 471 -22.18 -31.84 -8.26
C VAL A 471 -23.68 -31.82 -8.01
N THR A 472 -24.09 -31.21 -6.89
CA THR A 472 -25.51 -31.05 -6.54
C THR A 472 -26.28 -30.32 -7.64
N LEU A 473 -25.68 -29.27 -8.22
CA LEU A 473 -26.30 -28.46 -9.27
C LEU A 473 -26.38 -29.15 -10.64
N LYS A 474 -25.83 -30.36 -10.83
CA LYS A 474 -25.98 -31.10 -12.11
C LYS A 474 -27.46 -31.33 -12.42
N ASP A 475 -28.20 -31.86 -11.45
CA ASP A 475 -29.65 -31.99 -11.53
C ASP A 475 -30.31 -30.82 -10.79
N VAL A 476 -30.83 -29.89 -11.59
CA VAL A 476 -31.48 -28.68 -11.12
C VAL A 476 -32.72 -28.97 -10.28
N ARG A 477 -33.50 -30.02 -10.59
CA ARG A 477 -34.71 -30.34 -9.84
C ARG A 477 -34.38 -30.91 -8.47
N LEU A 478 -33.40 -31.82 -8.43
CA LEU A 478 -32.92 -32.39 -7.18
C LEU A 478 -32.29 -31.31 -6.28
N ALA A 479 -31.49 -30.40 -6.86
CA ALA A 479 -30.88 -29.29 -6.14
C ALA A 479 -31.93 -28.39 -5.47
N LEU A 480 -32.96 -27.98 -6.21
CA LEU A 480 -34.02 -27.13 -5.66
C LEU A 480 -34.76 -27.80 -4.50
N LYS A 481 -35.09 -29.10 -4.64
CA LYS A 481 -35.67 -29.88 -3.54
C LYS A 481 -34.75 -29.94 -2.32
N GLN A 482 -33.45 -30.16 -2.53
CA GLN A 482 -32.48 -30.21 -1.43
C GLN A 482 -32.34 -28.87 -0.68
N PHE A 483 -32.51 -27.73 -1.36
CA PHE A 483 -32.52 -26.41 -0.73
C PHE A 483 -33.82 -26.17 0.05
N GLU A 484 -34.97 -26.59 -0.51
CA GLU A 484 -36.27 -26.50 0.16
C GLU A 484 -36.32 -27.35 1.43
N ASP A 485 -35.81 -28.59 1.37
CA ASP A 485 -35.70 -29.50 2.53
C ASP A 485 -34.84 -28.90 3.67
N ARG A 486 -33.98 -27.91 3.36
CA ARG A 486 -33.10 -27.19 4.30
C ARG A 486 -33.63 -25.81 4.69
N GLY A 487 -34.90 -25.53 4.41
CA GLY A 487 -35.58 -24.31 4.84
C GLY A 487 -35.22 -23.06 4.04
N ILE A 488 -34.61 -23.19 2.85
CA ILE A 488 -34.38 -22.03 1.98
C ILE A 488 -35.66 -21.73 1.20
N ARG A 489 -36.15 -20.49 1.34
CA ARG A 489 -37.31 -20.01 0.58
C ARG A 489 -36.97 -19.92 -0.90
N ILE A 490 -37.77 -20.61 -1.74
CA ILE A 490 -37.60 -20.62 -3.21
C ILE A 490 -37.58 -19.18 -3.75
N ALA A 491 -38.46 -18.29 -3.26
CA ALA A 491 -38.49 -16.90 -3.69
C ALA A 491 -37.13 -16.18 -3.54
N THR A 492 -36.39 -16.44 -2.44
CA THR A 492 -35.07 -15.85 -2.19
C THR A 492 -33.97 -16.53 -3.00
N LEU A 493 -34.09 -17.85 -3.23
CA LEU A 493 -33.12 -18.65 -3.98
C LEU A 493 -33.14 -18.41 -5.48
N MET A 494 -34.31 -18.15 -6.06
CA MET A 494 -34.51 -18.23 -7.51
C MET A 494 -33.66 -17.23 -8.30
N THR A 495 -33.53 -15.98 -7.84
CA THR A 495 -32.69 -14.99 -8.52
C THR A 495 -31.20 -15.36 -8.45
N PRO A 496 -30.60 -15.64 -7.28
CA PRO A 496 -29.23 -16.16 -7.17
C PRO A 496 -28.98 -17.43 -7.99
N PHE A 497 -29.95 -18.36 -7.98
CA PHE A 497 -29.84 -19.64 -8.68
C PHE A 497 -29.81 -19.46 -10.20
N VAL A 498 -30.72 -18.64 -10.75
CA VAL A 498 -30.73 -18.26 -12.16
C VAL A 498 -29.44 -17.53 -12.54
N SER A 499 -29.00 -16.58 -11.72
CA SER A 499 -27.73 -15.86 -11.91
C SER A 499 -26.54 -16.83 -12.03
N HIS A 500 -26.47 -17.82 -11.14
CA HIS A 500 -25.41 -18.82 -11.14
C HIS A 500 -25.45 -19.72 -12.39
N LEU A 501 -26.63 -20.17 -12.81
CA LEU A 501 -26.79 -20.95 -14.05
C LEU A 501 -26.38 -20.15 -15.30
N LEU A 502 -26.67 -18.85 -15.32
CA LEU A 502 -26.21 -17.95 -16.38
C LEU A 502 -24.68 -17.88 -16.42
N TYR A 503 -24.01 -17.73 -15.28
CA TYR A 503 -22.53 -17.77 -15.23
C TYR A 503 -21.94 -19.10 -15.74
N GLN A 504 -22.66 -20.22 -15.60
CA GLN A 504 -22.25 -21.54 -16.10
C GLN A 504 -22.63 -21.79 -17.57
N ASN A 505 -23.18 -20.82 -18.30
CA ASN A 505 -23.62 -20.97 -19.70
C ASN A 505 -24.75 -21.99 -19.92
N ARG A 506 -25.64 -22.18 -18.93
CA ARG A 506 -26.73 -23.19 -18.95
C ARG A 506 -28.10 -22.59 -19.32
N PHE A 507 -28.25 -22.08 -20.53
CA PHE A 507 -29.46 -21.36 -20.97
C PHE A 507 -30.76 -22.18 -20.96
N GLU A 508 -30.69 -23.47 -21.37
CA GLU A 508 -31.86 -24.37 -21.36
C GLU A 508 -32.38 -24.61 -19.94
N ASP A 509 -31.47 -24.73 -18.97
CA ASP A 509 -31.80 -24.92 -17.57
C ASP A 509 -32.46 -23.68 -16.97
N VAL A 510 -31.95 -22.48 -17.30
CA VAL A 510 -32.57 -21.22 -16.89
C VAL A 510 -34.00 -21.14 -17.43
N SER A 511 -34.20 -21.43 -18.72
CA SER A 511 -35.53 -21.40 -19.34
C SER A 511 -36.47 -22.41 -18.71
N ARG A 512 -35.98 -23.62 -18.41
CA ARG A 512 -36.74 -24.69 -17.76
C ARG A 512 -37.14 -24.31 -16.33
N VAL A 513 -36.22 -23.78 -15.53
CA VAL A 513 -36.46 -23.36 -14.14
C VAL A 513 -37.47 -22.22 -14.07
N THR A 514 -37.32 -21.22 -14.94
CA THR A 514 -38.18 -20.04 -14.98
C THR A 514 -39.62 -20.39 -15.38
N LYS A 515 -39.81 -21.42 -16.22
CA LYS A 515 -41.12 -21.95 -16.59
C LYS A 515 -41.76 -22.82 -15.49
N LEU A 516 -40.96 -23.65 -14.82
CA LEU A 516 -41.45 -24.62 -13.84
C LEU A 516 -41.85 -24.00 -12.51
N TYR A 517 -41.17 -22.94 -12.06
CA TYR A 517 -41.40 -22.34 -10.75
C TYR A 517 -42.02 -20.94 -10.86
N PRO A 518 -43.10 -20.62 -10.12
CA PRO A 518 -43.82 -19.36 -10.23
C PRO A 518 -43.16 -18.18 -9.46
N ALA A 519 -41.86 -18.23 -9.20
CA ALA A 519 -41.18 -17.19 -8.43
C ALA A 519 -40.92 -15.92 -9.25
N LYS A 520 -41.15 -14.75 -8.64
CA LYS A 520 -40.75 -13.46 -9.22
C LYS A 520 -39.24 -13.27 -9.11
N LEU A 521 -38.62 -12.77 -10.18
CA LEU A 521 -37.17 -12.60 -10.30
C LEU A 521 -36.78 -11.11 -10.23
N ASN A 522 -35.74 -10.80 -9.47
CA ASN A 522 -35.14 -9.48 -9.51
C ASN A 522 -34.23 -9.39 -10.74
N THR A 523 -34.79 -8.86 -11.83
CA THR A 523 -34.16 -8.70 -13.14
C THR A 523 -32.96 -7.75 -13.13
N GLU A 524 -32.93 -6.74 -12.26
CA GLU A 524 -31.77 -5.84 -12.11
C GLU A 524 -30.50 -6.61 -11.70
N SER A 525 -30.65 -7.61 -10.83
CA SER A 525 -29.51 -8.44 -10.35
C SER A 525 -28.98 -9.40 -11.43
N LEU A 526 -29.71 -9.60 -12.53
CA LEU A 526 -29.37 -10.53 -13.61
C LEU A 526 -28.66 -9.87 -14.79
N ILE A 527 -28.54 -8.53 -14.80
CA ILE A 527 -27.90 -7.77 -15.88
C ILE A 527 -26.45 -8.19 -16.10
N TRP A 528 -25.63 -8.23 -15.05
CA TRP A 528 -24.21 -8.58 -15.19
C TRP A 528 -23.95 -10.00 -15.70
N PRO A 529 -24.64 -11.05 -15.20
CA PRO A 529 -24.60 -12.38 -15.81
C PRO A 529 -24.96 -12.34 -17.31
N LEU A 530 -26.01 -11.62 -17.69
CA LEU A 530 -26.45 -11.51 -19.09
C LEU A 530 -25.45 -10.76 -19.97
N VAL A 531 -24.89 -9.64 -19.49
CA VAL A 531 -23.83 -8.88 -20.17
C VAL A 531 -22.61 -9.76 -20.42
N LEU A 532 -22.19 -10.54 -19.41
CA LEU A 532 -21.09 -11.48 -19.57
C LEU A 532 -21.41 -12.52 -20.64
N GLN A 533 -22.58 -13.16 -20.58
CA GLN A 533 -22.95 -14.19 -21.55
C GLN A 533 -23.07 -13.63 -22.97
N ALA A 534 -23.65 -12.44 -23.15
CA ALA A 534 -23.71 -11.76 -24.44
C ALA A 534 -22.32 -11.38 -24.98
N THR A 535 -21.38 -11.04 -24.09
CA THR A 535 -19.99 -10.71 -24.47
C THR A 535 -19.19 -11.95 -24.86
N VAL A 536 -19.35 -13.07 -24.15
CA VAL A 536 -18.61 -14.32 -24.40
C VAL A 536 -19.17 -15.07 -25.62
N ASN A 537 -20.50 -15.11 -25.75
CA ASN A 537 -21.20 -15.96 -26.71
C ASN A 537 -21.79 -15.17 -27.89
N LYS A 538 -20.92 -14.67 -28.79
CA LYS A 538 -21.32 -13.75 -29.89
C LYS A 538 -21.93 -14.42 -31.14
N SER A 539 -22.19 -15.72 -31.11
CA SER A 539 -22.77 -16.42 -32.26
C SER A 539 -24.27 -16.16 -32.37
N THR A 540 -24.83 -16.22 -33.58
CA THR A 540 -26.27 -16.06 -33.81
C THR A 540 -27.11 -17.09 -33.05
N ALA A 541 -26.62 -18.33 -32.93
CA ALA A 541 -27.28 -19.38 -32.17
C ALA A 541 -27.34 -19.05 -30.67
N ASN A 542 -26.28 -18.45 -30.11
CA ASN A 542 -26.26 -18.06 -28.71
C ASN A 542 -27.07 -16.77 -28.46
N PHE A 543 -27.12 -15.84 -29.41
CA PHE A 543 -28.03 -14.70 -29.32
C PHE A 543 -29.50 -15.11 -29.35
N LYS A 544 -29.85 -16.18 -30.07
CA LYS A 544 -31.17 -16.81 -29.99
C LYS A 544 -31.46 -17.29 -28.56
N SER A 545 -30.55 -18.07 -27.98
CA SER A 545 -30.69 -18.56 -26.59
C SER A 545 -30.75 -17.43 -25.57
N ILE A 546 -29.97 -16.36 -25.74
CA ILE A 546 -30.01 -15.17 -24.88
C ILE A 546 -31.35 -14.45 -25.01
N ALA A 547 -31.89 -14.29 -26.22
CA ALA A 547 -33.20 -13.67 -26.42
C ALA A 547 -34.34 -14.50 -25.80
N GLU A 548 -34.30 -15.83 -25.96
CA GLU A 548 -35.26 -16.75 -25.30
C GLU A 548 -35.20 -16.64 -23.78
N VAL A 549 -33.99 -16.57 -23.21
CA VAL A 549 -33.79 -16.40 -21.77
C VAL A 549 -34.27 -15.04 -21.30
N VAL A 550 -33.91 -13.94 -21.98
CA VAL A 550 -34.35 -12.59 -21.62
C VAL A 550 -35.88 -12.52 -21.63
N ARG A 551 -36.54 -13.12 -22.62
CA ARG A 551 -38.01 -13.20 -22.66
C ARG A 551 -38.59 -13.97 -21.47
N ALA A 552 -38.04 -15.15 -21.18
CA ALA A 552 -38.48 -15.95 -20.04
C ALA A 552 -38.30 -15.21 -18.70
N LEU A 553 -37.22 -14.44 -18.55
CA LEU A 553 -36.96 -13.62 -17.35
C LEU A 553 -37.92 -12.43 -17.26
N GLN A 554 -38.24 -11.77 -18.37
CA GLN A 554 -39.22 -10.67 -18.42
C GLN A 554 -40.62 -11.13 -17.98
N ASP A 555 -41.05 -12.32 -18.41
CA ASP A 555 -42.35 -12.89 -18.01
C ASP A 555 -42.47 -13.14 -16.50
N LYS A 556 -41.34 -13.27 -15.79
CA LYS A 556 -41.25 -13.49 -14.34
C LYS A 556 -40.65 -12.30 -13.59
N ALA A 557 -40.52 -11.14 -14.21
CA ALA A 557 -39.91 -9.97 -13.59
C ALA A 557 -40.69 -9.55 -12.34
N GLN A 558 -39.96 -9.23 -11.26
CA GLN A 558 -40.55 -8.67 -10.05
C GLN A 558 -41.15 -7.28 -10.32
N ASP A 559 -40.47 -6.47 -11.14
CA ASP A 559 -40.99 -5.23 -11.71
C ASP A 559 -41.33 -5.43 -13.20
N PRO A 560 -42.61 -5.50 -13.57
CA PRO A 560 -43.03 -5.65 -14.96
C PRO A 560 -42.66 -4.47 -15.86
N LYS A 561 -42.35 -3.30 -15.27
CA LYS A 561 -41.95 -2.11 -16.04
C LYS A 561 -40.45 -2.08 -16.32
N HIS A 562 -39.67 -3.02 -15.78
CA HIS A 562 -38.22 -3.03 -15.94
C HIS A 562 -37.79 -3.41 -17.36
N ASP A 563 -37.07 -2.50 -18.02
CA ASP A 563 -36.49 -2.72 -19.34
C ASP A 563 -35.20 -3.56 -19.28
N LEU A 564 -35.33 -4.87 -19.01
CA LEU A 564 -34.19 -5.79 -18.94
C LEU A 564 -33.40 -5.86 -20.26
N GLY A 565 -34.11 -5.96 -21.40
CA GLY A 565 -33.49 -6.08 -22.72
C GLY A 565 -32.76 -4.80 -23.13
N GLY A 566 -33.36 -3.64 -22.89
CA GLY A 566 -32.75 -2.34 -23.18
C GLY A 566 -31.58 -2.00 -22.25
N GLN A 567 -31.67 -2.35 -20.95
CA GLN A 567 -30.54 -2.17 -20.03
C GLN A 567 -29.34 -3.04 -20.41
N LEU A 568 -29.57 -4.29 -20.83
CA LEU A 568 -28.52 -5.16 -21.38
C LEU A 568 -27.84 -4.49 -22.59
N LEU A 569 -28.60 -3.95 -23.54
CA LEU A 569 -28.05 -3.28 -24.73
C LEU A 569 -27.22 -2.04 -24.37
N MET A 570 -27.70 -1.22 -23.42
CA MET A 570 -26.97 -0.03 -22.97
C MET A 570 -25.63 -0.40 -22.33
N GLU A 571 -25.58 -1.43 -21.50
CA GLU A 571 -24.33 -1.89 -20.87
C GLU A 571 -23.34 -2.49 -21.86
N LEU A 572 -23.83 -3.19 -22.90
CA LEU A 572 -22.97 -3.70 -23.97
C LEU A 572 -22.33 -2.56 -24.78
N ILE A 573 -23.00 -1.42 -24.92
CA ILE A 573 -22.53 -0.24 -25.66
C ILE A 573 -21.63 0.66 -24.80
N SER A 574 -21.97 0.87 -23.53
CA SER A 574 -21.21 1.73 -22.61
C SER A 574 -19.83 1.14 -22.34
N ASN A 575 -19.71 -0.19 -22.30
CA ASN A 575 -18.50 -0.88 -21.93
C ASN A 575 -17.51 -1.01 -23.09
N LYS A 576 -16.49 -0.13 -23.12
CA LYS A 576 -15.40 -0.15 -24.13
C LYS A 576 -14.65 -1.49 -24.25
N LYS A 577 -14.75 -2.39 -23.26
CA LYS A 577 -14.11 -3.71 -23.27
C LYS A 577 -14.94 -4.81 -23.94
N SER A 578 -16.23 -4.60 -24.16
CA SER A 578 -17.16 -5.62 -24.68
C SER A 578 -16.86 -6.00 -26.14
N LYS A 579 -16.20 -5.11 -26.90
CA LYS A 579 -15.84 -5.27 -28.33
C LYS A 579 -17.03 -5.73 -29.18
N HIS A 580 -18.24 -5.26 -28.89
CA HIS A 580 -19.37 -5.46 -29.79
C HIS A 580 -19.28 -4.48 -30.94
N ASP A 581 -19.26 -5.00 -32.16
CA ASP A 581 -19.40 -4.23 -33.38
C ASP A 581 -20.90 -3.95 -33.65
N GLN A 582 -21.16 -3.03 -34.58
CA GLN A 582 -22.52 -2.68 -34.97
C GLN A 582 -23.29 -3.89 -35.55
N GLY A 583 -22.59 -4.80 -36.23
CA GLY A 583 -23.16 -6.03 -36.77
C GLY A 583 -23.63 -6.99 -35.67
N SER A 584 -22.83 -7.18 -34.60
CA SER A 584 -23.23 -8.01 -33.45
C SER A 584 -24.44 -7.43 -32.72
N ILE A 585 -24.53 -6.11 -32.53
CA ILE A 585 -25.67 -5.47 -31.86
C ILE A 585 -26.92 -5.62 -32.76
N LYS A 586 -26.78 -5.43 -34.08
CA LYS A 586 -27.87 -5.65 -35.04
C LYS A 586 -28.38 -7.10 -35.00
N ALA A 587 -27.49 -8.08 -34.97
CA ALA A 587 -27.86 -9.49 -34.88
C ALA A 587 -28.65 -9.82 -33.60
N LEU A 588 -28.28 -9.22 -32.46
CA LEU A 588 -29.01 -9.37 -31.20
C LEU A 588 -30.39 -8.71 -31.27
N LEU A 589 -30.50 -7.50 -31.85
CA LEU A 589 -31.79 -6.82 -32.07
C LEU A 589 -32.73 -7.64 -32.96
N THR A 590 -32.21 -8.28 -34.01
CA THR A 590 -33.02 -9.19 -34.85
C THR A 590 -33.53 -10.39 -34.06
N GLN A 591 -32.75 -10.94 -33.13
CA GLN A 591 -33.25 -12.02 -32.25
C GLN A 591 -34.27 -11.50 -31.24
N PHE A 592 -34.11 -10.28 -30.73
CA PHE A 592 -35.10 -9.65 -29.85
C PHE A 592 -36.46 -9.49 -30.55
N GLU A 593 -36.47 -9.12 -31.84
CA GLU A 593 -37.71 -9.03 -32.63
C GLU A 593 -38.38 -10.41 -32.75
N ARG A 594 -37.62 -11.44 -33.12
CA ARG A 594 -38.13 -12.82 -33.27
C ARG A 594 -38.70 -13.40 -31.99
N HIS A 595 -38.13 -13.05 -30.84
CA HIS A 595 -38.53 -13.54 -29.52
C HIS A 595 -39.41 -12.55 -28.73
N GLN A 596 -39.88 -11.48 -29.38
CA GLN A 596 -40.78 -10.47 -28.80
C GLN A 596 -40.24 -9.84 -27.50
N VAL A 597 -38.93 -9.55 -27.48
CA VAL A 597 -38.27 -8.79 -26.40
C VAL A 597 -38.41 -7.30 -26.70
N GLN A 598 -39.14 -6.59 -25.85
CA GLN A 598 -39.38 -5.15 -26.00
C GLN A 598 -38.34 -4.33 -25.23
N ILE A 599 -38.09 -3.09 -25.68
CA ILE A 599 -37.14 -2.12 -25.11
C ILE A 599 -37.79 -0.75 -24.90
N SER A 600 -37.30 0.02 -23.94
CA SER A 600 -37.83 1.34 -23.59
C SER A 600 -37.46 2.42 -24.62
N ARG A 601 -38.27 3.48 -24.67
CA ARG A 601 -38.01 4.68 -25.50
C ARG A 601 -36.64 5.32 -25.21
N VAL A 602 -36.20 5.30 -23.95
CA VAL A 602 -34.90 5.86 -23.55
C VAL A 602 -33.76 5.06 -24.18
N CYS A 603 -33.82 3.72 -24.10
CA CYS A 603 -32.83 2.86 -24.74
C CYS A 603 -32.79 3.07 -26.26
N VAL A 604 -33.95 3.17 -26.92
CA VAL A 604 -34.05 3.46 -28.36
C VAL A 604 -33.35 4.76 -28.73
N ASN A 605 -33.52 5.84 -27.95
CA ASN A 605 -32.87 7.12 -28.22
C ASN A 605 -31.34 7.01 -28.09
N VAL A 606 -30.84 6.36 -27.04
CA VAL A 606 -29.39 6.14 -26.82
C VAL A 606 -28.79 5.31 -27.96
N LEU A 607 -29.48 4.25 -28.39
CA LEU A 607 -29.08 3.42 -29.52
C LEU A 607 -28.98 4.23 -30.81
N LYS A 608 -29.98 5.08 -31.11
CA LYS A 608 -29.96 5.98 -32.28
C LYS A 608 -28.74 6.91 -32.26
N THR A 609 -28.42 7.52 -31.12
CA THR A 609 -27.22 8.36 -30.97
C THR A 609 -25.93 7.55 -31.15
N HIS A 610 -25.88 6.31 -30.67
CA HIS A 610 -24.70 5.44 -30.83
C HIS A 610 -24.47 5.06 -32.30
N PHE A 611 -25.51 4.67 -33.03
CA PHE A 611 -25.42 4.35 -34.46
C PHE A 611 -25.21 5.60 -35.35
N ALA A 612 -25.62 6.79 -34.90
CA ALA A 612 -25.41 8.03 -35.66
C ALA A 612 -23.94 8.48 -35.74
N LYS A 613 -23.09 8.08 -34.78
CA LYS A 613 -21.66 8.45 -34.75
C LYS A 613 -20.83 7.87 -35.91
N SER A 614 -21.32 6.85 -36.63
CA SER A 614 -20.57 6.11 -37.65
C SER A 614 -20.92 6.45 -39.11
N LYS A 615 -21.44 7.66 -39.38
CA LYS A 615 -21.92 8.13 -40.72
C LYS A 615 -23.13 7.32 -41.24
N ARG A 616 -24.32 7.91 -41.06
CA ARG A 616 -25.70 7.46 -41.41
C ARG A 616 -26.18 6.20 -40.67
N ILE A 617 -27.41 6.29 -40.15
CA ILE A 617 -28.14 5.18 -39.52
C ILE A 617 -28.60 4.22 -40.63
N ASP A 618 -28.30 2.94 -40.47
CA ASP A 618 -28.80 1.86 -41.32
C ASP A 618 -30.35 1.79 -41.22
N ALA A 619 -31.05 1.83 -42.35
CA ALA A 619 -32.51 1.89 -42.42
C ALA A 619 -33.19 0.67 -41.76
N GLU A 620 -32.51 -0.49 -41.79
CA GLU A 620 -32.98 -1.70 -41.13
C GLU A 620 -32.92 -1.59 -39.60
N VAL A 621 -31.90 -0.92 -39.05
CA VAL A 621 -31.77 -0.69 -37.60
C VAL A 621 -32.83 0.28 -37.10
N ASP A 622 -33.14 1.35 -37.84
CA ASP A 622 -34.22 2.28 -37.45
C ASP A 622 -35.60 1.60 -37.50
N ARG A 623 -35.84 0.68 -38.46
CA ARG A 623 -37.03 -0.17 -38.46
C ARG A 623 -37.09 -1.06 -37.21
N LEU A 624 -36.01 -1.79 -36.91
CA LEU A 624 -35.95 -2.68 -35.73
C LEU A 624 -36.21 -1.91 -34.43
N LEU A 625 -35.59 -0.74 -34.26
CA LEU A 625 -35.77 0.07 -33.06
C LEU A 625 -37.20 0.60 -32.89
N LYS A 626 -37.94 0.85 -33.98
CA LYS A 626 -39.36 1.25 -33.92
C LYS A 626 -40.26 0.07 -33.55
N VAL A 627 -39.98 -1.13 -34.07
CA VAL A 627 -40.78 -2.34 -33.80
C VAL A 627 -40.59 -2.83 -32.36
N LEU A 628 -39.39 -2.69 -31.80
CA LEU A 628 -39.05 -3.15 -30.45
C LEU A 628 -39.43 -2.17 -29.34
N GLN A 629 -39.97 -0.99 -29.68
CA GLN A 629 -40.24 0.06 -28.70
C GLN A 629 -41.54 -0.20 -27.92
N ASP A 630 -41.45 -0.23 -26.58
CA ASP A 630 -42.60 -0.18 -25.68
C ASP A 630 -42.54 1.06 -24.78
N GLU A 631 -43.64 1.81 -24.73
CA GLU A 631 -43.78 3.05 -23.96
C GLU A 631 -44.00 2.80 -22.46
N LYS A 632 -44.39 1.58 -22.07
CA LYS A 632 -44.66 1.22 -20.67
C LYS A 632 -43.40 0.82 -19.91
N LEU A 633 -42.32 0.52 -20.63
CA LEU A 633 -41.04 0.10 -20.05
C LEU A 633 -40.21 1.31 -19.61
N THR A 634 -39.59 1.15 -18.44
CA THR A 634 -38.77 2.16 -17.77
C THR A 634 -37.45 1.56 -17.30
N LEU A 635 -36.43 2.41 -17.23
CA LEU A 635 -35.13 2.05 -16.68
C LEU A 635 -35.03 2.52 -15.21
N PRO A 636 -34.36 1.77 -14.32
CA PRO A 636 -34.24 2.13 -12.92
C PRO A 636 -33.58 3.50 -12.72
N SER A 637 -34.16 4.33 -11.84
CA SER A 637 -33.78 5.73 -11.65
C SER A 637 -32.32 5.93 -11.21
N LYS A 638 -31.69 4.95 -10.54
CA LYS A 638 -30.29 5.04 -10.11
C LYS A 638 -29.33 5.20 -11.29
N GLU A 639 -29.63 4.57 -12.43
CA GLU A 639 -28.78 4.61 -13.62
C GLU A 639 -29.04 5.84 -14.50
N LEU A 640 -30.26 6.41 -14.47
CA LEU A 640 -30.57 7.71 -15.10
C LEU A 640 -29.75 8.86 -14.49
N PHE A 641 -29.44 8.78 -13.18
CA PHE A 641 -28.60 9.76 -12.50
C PHE A 641 -27.10 9.46 -12.62
N ASP A 642 -26.68 8.20 -12.58
CA ASP A 642 -25.26 7.83 -12.81
C ASP A 642 -24.81 8.04 -14.27
N SER A 643 -25.75 8.07 -15.22
CA SER A 643 -25.46 8.35 -16.64
C SER A 643 -25.51 9.84 -17.02
N ILE A 644 -26.10 10.72 -16.20
CA ILE A 644 -26.29 12.15 -16.55
C ILE A 644 -25.69 13.13 -15.53
N ILE A 645 -25.74 12.87 -14.21
CA ILE A 645 -25.09 13.75 -13.21
C ILE A 645 -23.76 13.14 -12.82
N VAL A 646 -22.71 13.60 -13.48
CA VAL A 646 -21.34 13.30 -13.11
C VAL A 646 -21.14 13.71 -11.65
N HIS A 647 -20.68 12.80 -10.80
CA HIS A 647 -20.40 13.11 -9.39
C HIS A 647 -19.48 14.36 -9.30
N PRO A 648 -19.61 15.29 -8.33
CA PRO A 648 -18.81 16.52 -8.26
C PRO A 648 -17.28 16.32 -8.34
N ARG A 649 -16.80 15.12 -7.99
CA ARG A 649 -15.40 14.73 -8.17
C ARG A 649 -14.96 14.73 -9.65
N ASP A 650 -15.85 14.32 -10.52
CA ASP A 650 -15.60 14.04 -11.93
C ASP A 650 -16.21 15.13 -12.84
N MET A 651 -16.92 16.13 -12.28
CA MET A 651 -17.41 17.33 -12.97
C MET A 651 -16.27 18.27 -13.40
N THR A 652 -16.47 18.97 -14.51
CA THR A 652 -15.56 20.04 -15.01
C THR A 652 -15.72 21.33 -14.20
N TYR A 653 -14.81 22.31 -14.41
CA TYR A 653 -14.90 23.60 -13.73
C TYR A 653 -16.23 24.32 -14.01
N ASP A 654 -16.64 24.41 -15.27
CA ASP A 654 -17.84 25.14 -15.68
C ASP A 654 -19.12 24.47 -15.14
N GLU A 655 -19.14 23.13 -15.11
CA GLU A 655 -20.22 22.34 -14.50
C GLU A 655 -20.31 22.58 -12.98
N LEU A 656 -19.18 22.69 -12.29
CA LEU A 656 -19.16 22.94 -10.84
C LEU A 656 -19.54 24.38 -10.47
N GLU A 657 -19.22 25.38 -11.30
CA GLU A 657 -19.71 26.75 -11.12
C GLU A 657 -21.22 26.83 -11.34
N CYS A 658 -21.73 26.19 -12.40
CA CYS A 658 -23.18 26.12 -12.64
C CYS A 658 -23.89 25.42 -11.47
N HIS A 659 -23.37 24.28 -11.01
CA HIS A 659 -23.92 23.56 -9.86
C HIS A 659 -23.80 24.35 -8.55
N LEU A 660 -22.75 25.16 -8.36
CA LEU A 660 -22.65 26.05 -7.20
C LEU A 660 -23.76 27.11 -7.23
N ASN A 661 -23.98 27.77 -8.36
CA ASN A 661 -25.04 28.77 -8.52
C ASN A 661 -26.42 28.16 -8.24
N GLU A 662 -26.70 26.97 -8.78
CA GLU A 662 -27.95 26.26 -8.51
C GLU A 662 -28.16 25.94 -7.02
N LEU A 663 -27.09 25.55 -6.31
CA LEU A 663 -27.16 25.24 -4.88
C LEU A 663 -27.33 26.51 -4.03
N GLU A 664 -26.73 27.63 -4.43
CA GLU A 664 -26.88 28.93 -3.79
C GLU A 664 -28.30 29.47 -3.98
N GLU A 665 -28.86 29.41 -5.19
CA GLU A 665 -30.25 29.82 -5.48
C GLU A 665 -31.29 28.99 -4.71
N LYS A 666 -31.05 27.67 -4.58
CA LYS A 666 -31.97 26.74 -3.89
C LYS A 666 -31.73 26.68 -2.38
N ASN A 667 -30.82 27.48 -1.82
CA ASN A 667 -30.41 27.44 -0.41
C ASN A 667 -30.04 26.03 0.09
N LEU A 668 -29.33 25.27 -0.75
CA LEU A 668 -28.87 23.91 -0.45
C LEU A 668 -27.41 23.91 0.04
N ASN A 669 -26.94 22.75 0.50
CA ASN A 669 -25.59 22.62 1.05
C ASN A 669 -24.51 22.74 -0.04
N THR A 670 -23.76 23.85 -0.02
CA THR A 670 -22.68 24.19 -0.96
C THR A 670 -21.29 23.66 -0.57
N ARG A 671 -21.12 23.15 0.66
CA ARG A 671 -19.79 22.86 1.26
C ARG A 671 -18.96 21.89 0.43
N GLY A 672 -19.59 20.84 -0.12
CA GLY A 672 -18.89 19.83 -0.93
C GLY A 672 -18.41 20.36 -2.29
N VAL A 673 -19.20 21.23 -2.92
CA VAL A 673 -18.87 21.85 -4.21
C VAL A 673 -17.77 22.90 -4.03
N LEU A 674 -17.90 23.76 -3.01
CA LEU A 674 -16.88 24.77 -2.67
C LEU A 674 -15.50 24.14 -2.42
N ARG A 675 -15.45 23.03 -1.67
CA ARG A 675 -14.21 22.26 -1.45
C ARG A 675 -13.56 21.80 -2.76
N ARG A 676 -14.36 21.24 -3.68
CA ARG A 676 -13.85 20.73 -4.95
C ARG A 676 -13.44 21.85 -5.88
N LEU A 677 -14.25 22.90 -5.97
CA LEU A 677 -14.01 24.06 -6.81
C LEU A 677 -12.72 24.77 -6.39
N LEU A 678 -12.47 24.94 -5.09
CA LEU A 678 -11.19 25.50 -4.59
C LEU A 678 -9.98 24.71 -5.08
N GLN A 679 -10.02 23.38 -4.98
CA GLN A 679 -8.93 22.52 -5.43
C GLN A 679 -8.72 22.57 -6.95
N LEU A 680 -9.81 22.69 -7.72
CA LEU A 680 -9.77 22.81 -9.18
C LEU A 680 -9.24 24.17 -9.63
N CYS A 681 -9.71 25.27 -9.04
CA CYS A 681 -9.23 26.62 -9.36
C CYS A 681 -7.71 26.74 -9.17
N VAL A 682 -7.18 26.19 -8.06
CA VAL A 682 -5.73 26.19 -7.80
C VAL A 682 -4.97 25.32 -8.80
N ARG A 683 -5.54 24.17 -9.20
CA ARG A 683 -4.92 23.25 -10.16
C ARG A 683 -4.90 23.81 -11.59
N GLU A 684 -5.98 24.48 -12.00
CA GLU A 684 -6.10 25.14 -13.32
C GLU A 684 -5.50 26.55 -13.35
N ASN A 685 -4.83 26.97 -12.28
CA ASN A 685 -4.16 28.27 -12.18
C ASN A 685 -5.09 29.50 -12.27
N ARG A 686 -6.36 29.34 -11.88
CA ARG A 686 -7.36 30.43 -11.76
C ARG A 686 -7.27 31.08 -10.37
N LEU A 687 -6.18 31.82 -10.13
CA LEU A 687 -5.80 32.27 -8.78
C LEU A 687 -6.78 33.27 -8.16
N ASP A 688 -7.27 34.25 -8.92
CA ASP A 688 -8.19 35.27 -8.41
C ASP A 688 -9.53 34.67 -7.99
N ARG A 689 -10.05 33.75 -8.81
CA ARG A 689 -11.26 33.00 -8.47
C ARG A 689 -11.06 32.09 -7.25
N ALA A 690 -9.88 31.47 -7.11
CA ALA A 690 -9.58 30.63 -5.95
C ALA A 690 -9.63 31.42 -4.61
N VAL A 691 -9.24 32.69 -4.61
CA VAL A 691 -9.33 33.57 -3.43
C VAL A 691 -10.79 33.82 -3.06
N ILE A 692 -11.62 34.17 -4.05
CA ILE A 692 -13.07 34.39 -3.85
C ILE A 692 -13.74 33.12 -3.31
N ILE A 693 -13.41 31.94 -3.86
CA ILE A 693 -13.96 30.67 -3.37
C ILE A 693 -13.46 30.34 -1.95
N LYS A 694 -12.21 30.70 -1.60
CA LYS A 694 -11.71 30.55 -0.23
C LYS A 694 -12.51 31.43 0.74
N GLU A 695 -12.76 32.69 0.40
CA GLU A 695 -13.59 33.59 1.22
C GLU A 695 -15.01 33.03 1.40
N LYS A 696 -15.61 32.51 0.33
CA LYS A 696 -16.91 31.80 0.41
C LYS A 696 -16.84 30.56 1.33
N CYS A 697 -15.73 29.80 1.33
CA CYS A 697 -15.54 28.67 2.26
C CYS A 697 -15.48 29.14 3.72
N ASP A 698 -14.79 30.25 3.98
CA ASP A 698 -14.64 30.84 5.31
C ASP A 698 -16.00 31.36 5.82
N GLN A 699 -16.78 32.04 4.96
CA GLN A 699 -18.15 32.50 5.25
C GLN A 699 -19.11 31.33 5.54
N ALA A 700 -19.03 30.25 4.75
CA ALA A 700 -19.84 29.05 4.93
C ALA A 700 -19.37 28.13 6.10
N ARG A 701 -18.33 28.55 6.83
CA ARG A 701 -17.68 27.82 7.94
C ARG A 701 -17.35 26.37 7.56
N VAL A 702 -16.75 26.18 6.38
CA VAL A 702 -16.33 24.86 5.91
C VAL A 702 -15.12 24.40 6.72
N GLU A 703 -15.19 23.19 7.27
CA GLU A 703 -14.02 22.58 7.93
C GLU A 703 -12.89 22.35 6.93
N LEU A 704 -11.77 23.05 7.15
CA LEU A 704 -10.59 22.97 6.29
C LEU A 704 -9.89 21.63 6.49
N SER A 705 -10.17 20.68 5.60
CA SER A 705 -9.42 19.42 5.56
C SER A 705 -7.94 19.64 5.23
N SER A 706 -7.08 18.70 5.60
CA SER A 706 -5.64 18.71 5.25
C SER A 706 -5.38 18.90 3.76
N GLY A 707 -6.19 18.29 2.89
CA GLY A 707 -6.11 18.45 1.44
C GLY A 707 -6.58 19.82 0.92
N MET A 708 -7.41 20.55 1.67
CA MET A 708 -7.79 21.93 1.34
C MET A 708 -6.69 22.89 1.76
N LEU A 709 -6.14 22.74 2.96
CA LEU A 709 -4.99 23.52 3.41
C LEU A 709 -3.77 23.33 2.49
N ALA A 710 -3.53 22.12 2.00
CA ALA A 710 -2.48 21.86 1.01
C ALA A 710 -2.72 22.53 -0.37
N SER A 711 -3.98 22.85 -0.71
CA SER A 711 -4.32 23.63 -1.93
C SER A 711 -4.23 25.14 -1.66
N VAL A 712 -4.61 25.60 -0.46
CA VAL A 712 -4.42 26.99 -0.03
C VAL A 712 -2.92 27.33 0.07
N PHE A 713 -2.10 26.40 0.55
CA PHE A 713 -0.64 26.52 0.53
C PHE A 713 -0.10 26.70 -0.90
N ASP A 714 -0.55 25.87 -1.85
CA ASP A 714 -0.18 25.99 -3.28
C ASP A 714 -0.67 27.32 -3.91
N LEU A 715 -1.85 27.80 -3.51
CA LEU A 715 -2.38 29.10 -3.91
C LEU A 715 -1.46 30.25 -3.45
N HIS A 716 -1.02 30.24 -2.20
CA HIS A 716 -0.12 31.28 -1.66
C HIS A 716 1.26 31.25 -2.32
N ILE A 717 1.80 30.07 -2.63
CA ILE A 717 3.05 29.91 -3.39
C ILE A 717 2.91 30.56 -4.77
N LYS A 718 1.85 30.23 -5.51
CA LYS A 718 1.61 30.76 -6.87
C LYS A 718 1.38 32.28 -6.89
N ARG A 719 0.81 32.85 -5.83
CA ARG A 719 0.67 34.31 -5.65
C ARG A 719 1.93 35.00 -5.11
N LYS A 720 3.02 34.25 -4.87
CA LYS A 720 4.30 34.75 -4.32
C LYS A 720 4.21 35.35 -2.90
N ASN A 721 3.23 34.93 -2.10
CA ASN A 721 3.06 35.39 -0.71
C ASN A 721 3.78 34.44 0.26
N VAL A 722 4.98 34.81 0.69
CA VAL A 722 5.83 33.96 1.55
C VAL A 722 5.25 33.80 2.96
N ASP A 723 4.81 34.89 3.59
CA ASP A 723 4.37 34.87 4.99
C ASP A 723 3.12 34.02 5.20
N GLU A 724 2.12 34.19 4.33
CA GLU A 724 0.87 33.42 4.37
C GLU A 724 1.07 31.94 4.01
N ALA A 725 1.99 31.64 3.07
CA ALA A 725 2.38 30.26 2.78
C ALA A 725 3.05 29.60 4.00
N GLY A 726 3.93 30.33 4.70
CA GLY A 726 4.57 29.88 5.93
C GLY A 726 3.58 29.60 7.05
N LYS A 727 2.63 30.52 7.29
CA LYS A 727 1.54 30.34 8.28
C LYS A 727 0.68 29.12 7.95
N THR A 728 0.30 28.95 6.68
CA THR A 728 -0.51 27.80 6.23
C THR A 728 0.23 26.48 6.44
N LEU A 729 1.54 26.45 6.18
CA LEU A 729 2.36 25.26 6.42
C LEU A 729 2.44 24.88 7.91
N GLU A 730 2.58 25.88 8.78
CA GLU A 730 2.60 25.65 10.23
C GLU A 730 1.22 25.23 10.76
N GLN A 731 0.15 25.79 10.20
CA GLN A 731 -1.23 25.36 10.48
C GLN A 731 -1.45 23.88 10.10
N ILE A 732 -0.91 23.43 8.96
CA ILE A 732 -0.98 22.00 8.58
C ILE A 732 -0.26 21.13 9.59
N ARG A 733 0.92 21.54 10.06
CA ARG A 733 1.74 20.77 11.01
C ARG A 733 1.10 20.66 12.39
N THR A 734 0.51 21.75 12.87
CA THR A 734 -0.14 21.81 14.19
C THR A 734 -1.50 21.09 14.19
N ALA A 735 -2.32 21.31 13.16
CA ALA A 735 -3.66 20.72 13.09
C ALA A 735 -3.65 19.25 12.61
N PHE A 736 -2.68 18.86 11.77
CA PHE A 736 -2.61 17.52 11.19
C PHE A 736 -1.18 16.92 11.18
N PRO A 737 -0.62 16.53 12.35
CA PRO A 737 0.76 16.04 12.46
C PRO A 737 1.09 14.79 11.60
N GLY A 738 0.09 13.95 11.32
CA GLY A 738 0.24 12.76 10.48
C GLY A 738 0.07 12.99 8.97
N PHE A 739 -0.23 14.21 8.53
CA PHE A 739 -0.44 14.54 7.13
C PHE A 739 0.85 15.05 6.47
N LEU A 740 1.32 14.34 5.45
CA LEU A 740 2.50 14.73 4.67
C LEU A 740 2.09 15.54 3.44
N VAL A 741 2.57 16.78 3.36
CA VAL A 741 2.41 17.64 2.18
C VAL A 741 3.20 17.07 1.01
N ASP A 742 2.64 17.19 -0.20
CA ASP A 742 3.29 16.72 -1.43
C ASP A 742 4.66 17.36 -1.66
N ASP A 743 5.65 16.55 -2.05
CA ASP A 743 7.06 16.98 -2.17
C ASP A 743 7.26 18.14 -3.15
N HIS A 744 6.53 18.15 -4.27
CA HIS A 744 6.61 19.22 -5.26
C HIS A 744 6.19 20.59 -4.71
N LYS A 745 5.19 20.66 -3.82
CA LYS A 745 4.73 21.93 -3.22
C LYS A 745 5.74 22.47 -2.23
N ILE A 746 6.40 21.59 -1.48
CA ILE A 746 7.48 21.97 -0.56
C ILE A 746 8.69 22.49 -1.33
N ILE A 747 9.04 21.84 -2.45
CA ILE A 747 10.12 22.29 -3.34
C ILE A 747 9.76 23.63 -4.02
N ASP A 748 8.51 23.83 -4.44
CA ASP A 748 8.05 25.10 -5.01
C ASP A 748 8.07 26.24 -3.98
N TYR A 749 7.71 25.96 -2.72
CA TYR A 749 7.87 26.92 -1.63
C TYR A 749 9.35 27.23 -1.34
N ALA A 750 10.21 26.21 -1.37
CA ALA A 750 11.65 26.41 -1.28
C ALA A 750 12.19 27.27 -2.43
N ALA A 751 11.68 27.09 -3.66
CA ALA A 751 12.06 27.92 -4.80
C ALA A 751 11.67 29.40 -4.60
N LEU A 752 10.49 29.65 -4.02
CA LEU A 752 10.04 30.99 -3.67
C LEU A 752 10.92 31.61 -2.56
N LEU A 753 11.31 30.84 -1.55
CA LEU A 753 12.23 31.29 -0.49
C LEU A 753 13.63 31.60 -1.04
N ALA A 754 14.11 30.81 -1.99
CA ALA A 754 15.38 31.06 -2.68
C ALA A 754 15.32 32.35 -3.52
N GLU A 755 14.21 32.62 -4.22
CA GLU A 755 14.00 33.88 -4.96
C GLU A 755 14.07 35.11 -4.04
N LYS A 756 13.69 34.96 -2.76
CA LYS A 756 13.75 36.03 -1.74
C LYS A 756 15.06 36.06 -0.93
N GLY A 757 15.99 35.14 -1.17
CA GLY A 757 17.30 35.10 -0.51
C GLY A 757 17.34 34.37 0.85
N PHE A 758 16.28 33.66 1.24
CA PHE A 758 16.23 32.93 2.52
C PHE A 758 16.80 31.50 2.40
N LEU A 759 18.06 31.35 1.98
CA LEU A 759 18.68 30.04 1.71
C LEU A 759 18.81 29.13 2.95
N SER A 760 18.98 29.71 4.14
CA SER A 760 19.01 28.96 5.40
C SER A 760 17.65 28.28 5.68
N ASN A 761 16.55 28.99 5.43
CA ASN A 761 15.20 28.48 5.59
C ASN A 761 14.89 27.38 4.56
N VAL A 762 15.38 27.53 3.33
CA VAL A 762 15.31 26.47 2.29
C VAL A 762 15.91 25.17 2.79
N ARG A 763 17.16 25.20 3.30
CA ARG A 763 17.83 24.01 3.84
C ARG A 763 17.08 23.41 5.03
N LYS A 764 16.56 24.25 5.94
CA LYS A 764 15.79 23.81 7.11
C LYS A 764 14.51 23.06 6.71
N ILE A 765 13.72 23.63 5.80
CA ILE A 765 12.43 23.04 5.37
C ILE A 765 12.65 21.72 4.62
N LEU A 766 13.63 21.66 3.71
CA LEU A 766 13.95 20.45 2.95
C LEU A 766 14.48 19.33 3.85
N LYS A 767 15.33 19.65 4.84
CA LYS A 767 15.82 18.67 5.83
C LYS A 767 14.68 18.13 6.70
N GLN A 768 13.82 19.01 7.21
CA GLN A 768 12.65 18.63 8.01
C GLN A 768 11.71 17.69 7.23
N ARG A 769 11.46 17.99 5.95
CA ARG A 769 10.62 17.12 5.12
C ARG A 769 11.29 15.78 4.82
N ALA A 770 12.61 15.75 4.60
CA ALA A 770 13.35 14.51 4.36
C ALA A 770 13.33 13.56 5.56
N SER A 771 13.37 14.09 6.79
CA SER A 771 13.26 13.29 8.03
C SER A 771 11.95 12.50 8.17
N ALA A 772 10.88 12.90 7.47
CA ALA A 772 9.60 12.20 7.46
C ALA A 772 9.49 11.09 6.38
N GLY A 773 10.59 10.80 5.67
CA GLY A 773 10.65 9.81 4.59
C GLY A 773 10.23 10.38 3.23
N LEU A 774 11.10 10.25 2.23
CA LEU A 774 10.85 10.69 0.86
C LEU A 774 10.28 9.56 0.01
N ARG A 775 9.39 9.91 -0.93
CA ARG A 775 8.91 8.98 -1.95
C ARG A 775 9.74 9.21 -3.22
N PRO A 776 10.26 8.16 -3.88
CA PRO A 776 10.89 8.33 -5.19
C PRO A 776 9.85 8.83 -6.18
N GLY A 777 10.03 10.05 -6.71
CA GLY A 777 9.05 10.69 -7.59
C GLY A 777 9.64 11.76 -8.50
N ASN A 778 8.97 12.02 -9.63
CA ASN A 778 9.37 12.94 -10.71
C ASN A 778 9.30 14.43 -10.30
N ALA A 779 10.13 14.88 -9.35
CA ALA A 779 10.22 16.29 -8.92
C ALA A 779 11.32 17.10 -9.63
N ASN A 780 12.03 16.51 -10.60
CA ASN A 780 13.17 17.14 -11.28
C ASN A 780 12.85 18.53 -11.87
N ARG A 781 11.62 18.76 -12.37
CA ARG A 781 11.23 20.09 -12.90
C ARG A 781 11.18 21.16 -11.80
N ASN A 782 10.63 20.82 -10.64
CA ASN A 782 10.52 21.73 -9.50
C ASN A 782 11.90 21.98 -8.88
N ILE A 783 12.74 20.94 -8.79
CA ILE A 783 14.13 21.05 -8.34
C ILE A 783 14.94 21.91 -9.31
N TRP A 784 14.78 21.72 -10.61
CA TRP A 784 15.41 22.56 -11.63
C TRP A 784 15.01 24.04 -11.48
N ASN A 785 13.72 24.32 -11.21
CA ASN A 785 13.25 25.67 -10.95
C ASN A 785 13.89 26.26 -9.67
N LEU A 786 13.93 25.50 -8.57
CA LEU A 786 14.61 25.89 -7.33
C LEU A 786 16.08 26.25 -7.57
N LEU A 787 16.82 25.39 -8.28
CA LEU A 787 18.23 25.62 -8.61
C LEU A 787 18.40 26.84 -9.53
N THR A 788 17.51 27.03 -10.50
CA THR A 788 17.54 28.18 -11.40
C THR A 788 17.27 29.49 -10.65
N LYS A 789 16.31 29.50 -9.72
CA LYS A 789 16.03 30.65 -8.86
C LYS A 789 17.19 30.97 -7.91
N THR A 790 17.86 29.94 -7.41
CA THR A 790 19.08 30.08 -6.59
C THR A 790 20.23 30.68 -7.41
N ALA A 791 20.45 30.21 -8.64
CA ALA A 791 21.46 30.75 -9.56
C ALA A 791 21.18 32.23 -9.90
N GLN A 792 19.92 32.58 -10.18
CA GLN A 792 19.51 33.97 -10.46
C GLN A 792 19.71 34.88 -9.24
N TRP A 793 19.32 34.41 -8.05
CA TRP A 793 19.52 35.15 -6.80
C TRP A 793 21.01 35.37 -6.52
N SER A 794 21.84 34.33 -6.66
CA SER A 794 23.28 34.43 -6.42
C SER A 794 23.97 35.37 -7.41
N ALA A 795 23.59 35.33 -8.69
CA ALA A 795 24.10 36.26 -9.68
C ALA A 795 23.69 37.72 -9.40
N ALA A 796 22.48 37.95 -8.90
CA ALA A 796 21.99 39.29 -8.56
C ALA A 796 22.58 39.86 -7.27
N THR A 797 22.85 39.00 -6.28
CA THR A 797 23.23 39.43 -4.91
C THR A 797 24.75 39.33 -4.68
N GLU A 798 25.41 38.34 -5.27
CA GLU A 798 26.83 38.04 -5.09
C GLU A 798 27.56 37.82 -6.43
N PRO A 799 27.63 38.84 -7.31
CA PRO A 799 28.17 38.70 -8.67
C PRO A 799 29.68 38.39 -8.72
N THR A 800 30.44 38.79 -7.69
CA THR A 800 31.90 38.59 -7.61
C THR A 800 32.33 37.40 -6.76
N SER A 801 31.38 36.62 -6.23
CA SER A 801 31.65 35.48 -5.36
C SER A 801 32.05 34.25 -6.17
N ASP A 802 33.16 33.62 -5.79
CA ASP A 802 33.63 32.34 -6.36
C ASP A 802 32.80 31.13 -5.89
N LYS A 803 31.94 31.32 -4.87
CA LYS A 803 31.09 30.24 -4.35
C LYS A 803 29.95 29.94 -5.31
N ASN A 804 29.74 28.65 -5.56
CA ASN A 804 28.61 28.15 -6.35
C ASN A 804 27.50 27.65 -5.42
N HIS A 805 26.58 28.54 -5.08
CA HIS A 805 25.48 28.22 -4.15
C HIS A 805 24.53 27.16 -4.73
N THR A 806 24.39 27.12 -6.06
CA THR A 806 23.58 26.14 -6.76
C THR A 806 24.19 24.74 -6.69
N ALA A 807 25.53 24.60 -6.79
CA ALA A 807 26.24 23.34 -6.59
C ALA A 807 26.08 22.83 -5.15
N ASP A 808 26.25 23.71 -4.16
CA ASP A 808 26.11 23.37 -2.75
C ASP A 808 24.68 22.96 -2.38
N LEU A 809 23.68 23.55 -3.04
CA LEU A 809 22.28 23.17 -2.87
C LEU A 809 21.95 21.86 -3.58
N LEU A 810 22.49 21.61 -4.78
CA LEU A 810 22.32 20.35 -5.50
C LEU A 810 22.93 19.18 -4.74
N ASN A 811 24.16 19.31 -4.25
CA ASN A 811 24.81 18.27 -3.44
C ASN A 811 23.98 17.96 -2.18
N PHE A 812 23.50 19.00 -1.50
CA PHE A 812 22.62 18.84 -0.33
C PHE A 812 21.30 18.13 -0.67
N LEU A 813 20.71 18.38 -1.83
CA LEU A 813 19.51 17.68 -2.29
C LEU A 813 19.79 16.20 -2.62
N VAL A 814 20.98 15.90 -3.16
CA VAL A 814 21.43 14.53 -3.43
C VAL A 814 21.65 13.77 -2.12
N ASP A 815 22.33 14.39 -1.14
CA ASP A 815 22.56 13.79 0.19
C ASP A 815 21.26 13.47 0.92
N LEU A 816 20.24 14.30 0.73
CA LEU A 816 18.91 14.10 1.28
C LEU A 816 18.04 13.13 0.47
N ASN A 817 18.53 12.54 -0.62
CA ASN A 817 17.82 11.64 -1.53
C ASN A 817 16.62 12.27 -2.28
N TYR A 818 16.63 13.58 -2.55
CA TYR A 818 15.59 14.22 -3.39
C TYR A 818 15.80 13.98 -4.90
N CYS A 819 17.05 13.90 -5.34
CA CYS A 819 17.38 13.72 -6.76
C CYS A 819 18.74 13.04 -6.95
N THR A 820 19.01 12.63 -8.19
CA THR A 820 20.34 12.20 -8.65
C THR A 820 20.93 13.25 -9.60
N HIS A 821 22.24 13.20 -9.81
CA HIS A 821 22.92 14.05 -10.80
C HIS A 821 22.41 13.77 -12.23
N ASP A 822 21.62 14.69 -12.78
CA ASP A 822 21.08 14.66 -14.14
C ASP A 822 21.58 15.89 -14.94
N ASN A 823 21.69 15.77 -16.27
CA ASN A 823 22.12 16.87 -17.15
C ASN A 823 21.22 18.10 -17.01
N THR A 824 19.93 17.89 -16.75
CA THR A 824 18.98 18.99 -16.55
C THR A 824 19.26 19.76 -15.25
N LEU A 825 19.53 19.05 -14.15
CA LEU A 825 19.80 19.62 -12.81
C LEU A 825 21.23 20.19 -12.66
N LEU A 826 22.20 19.61 -13.36
CA LEU A 826 23.56 20.13 -13.44
C LEU A 826 23.66 21.40 -14.31
N GLY A 827 22.65 21.66 -15.15
CA GLY A 827 22.60 22.87 -15.99
C GLY A 827 22.60 24.18 -15.20
N PRO A 828 21.69 24.37 -14.23
CA PRO A 828 21.69 25.53 -13.33
C PRO A 828 23.02 25.81 -12.64
N VAL A 829 23.79 24.77 -12.28
CA VAL A 829 25.12 24.91 -11.63
C VAL A 829 26.10 25.67 -12.52
N ILE A 830 26.16 25.32 -13.81
CA ILE A 830 26.99 26.02 -14.79
C ILE A 830 26.39 27.40 -15.12
N ARG A 831 25.06 27.49 -15.18
CA ARG A 831 24.36 28.73 -15.47
C ARG A 831 24.62 29.82 -14.43
N GLU A 832 24.83 29.49 -13.15
CA GLU A 832 25.20 30.47 -12.14
C GLU A 832 26.49 31.22 -12.51
N HIS A 833 27.56 30.50 -12.89
CA HIS A 833 28.81 31.12 -13.32
C HIS A 833 28.65 31.93 -14.61
N LEU A 834 27.85 31.45 -15.56
CA LEU A 834 27.56 32.19 -16.78
C LEU A 834 26.79 33.49 -16.51
N LEU A 835 25.82 33.48 -15.59
CA LEU A 835 25.09 34.69 -15.18
C LEU A 835 25.98 35.68 -14.41
N LYS A 836 27.00 35.20 -13.71
CA LYS A 836 28.05 36.02 -13.07
C LYS A 836 29.12 36.53 -14.05
N ASN A 837 29.01 36.23 -15.35
CA ASN A 837 30.03 36.49 -16.37
C ASN A 837 31.41 35.83 -16.10
N GLN A 838 31.45 34.75 -15.32
CA GLN A 838 32.67 34.02 -14.96
C GLN A 838 32.92 32.85 -15.93
N THR A 839 33.24 33.17 -17.19
CA THR A 839 33.33 32.16 -18.27
C THR A 839 34.40 31.09 -18.00
N GLN A 840 35.55 31.45 -17.43
CA GLN A 840 36.61 30.48 -17.11
C GLN A 840 36.17 29.48 -16.01
N ALA A 841 35.48 29.95 -14.97
CA ALA A 841 34.95 29.09 -13.91
C ALA A 841 33.85 28.16 -14.43
N ALA A 842 32.96 28.66 -15.30
CA ALA A 842 31.94 27.84 -15.95
C ALA A 842 32.55 26.69 -16.79
N LEU A 843 33.66 26.95 -17.49
CA LEU A 843 34.37 25.96 -18.29
C LEU A 843 35.11 24.94 -17.42
N ALA A 844 35.76 25.38 -16.34
CA ALA A 844 36.39 24.49 -15.37
C ALA A 844 35.36 23.54 -14.74
N GLU A 845 34.20 24.07 -14.35
CA GLU A 845 33.11 23.29 -13.77
C GLU A 845 32.47 22.33 -14.80
N PHE A 846 32.29 22.76 -16.05
CA PHE A 846 31.87 21.85 -17.13
C PHE A 846 32.87 20.70 -17.33
N LYS A 847 34.19 20.99 -17.38
CA LYS A 847 35.25 19.97 -17.53
C LYS A 847 35.24 18.99 -16.35
N ARG A 848 35.05 19.49 -15.12
CA ARG A 848 34.92 18.67 -13.91
C ARG A 848 33.72 17.72 -14.00
N ILE A 849 32.55 18.24 -14.36
CA ILE A 849 31.31 17.46 -14.51
C ILE A 849 31.46 16.40 -15.62
N ALA A 850 32.03 16.77 -16.77
CA ALA A 850 32.22 15.88 -17.91
C ALA A 850 33.19 14.73 -17.59
N THR A 851 34.27 14.99 -16.85
CA THR A 851 35.28 13.99 -16.49
C THR A 851 34.83 13.07 -15.34
N GLN A 852 34.27 13.64 -14.26
CA GLN A 852 33.88 12.88 -13.07
C GLN A 852 32.54 12.15 -13.24
N MET A 853 31.55 12.78 -13.89
CA MET A 853 30.19 12.25 -13.97
C MET A 853 29.81 11.73 -15.37
N ARG A 854 30.66 11.92 -16.39
CA ARG A 854 30.38 11.55 -17.81
C ARG A 854 29.06 12.15 -18.32
N ARG A 855 28.84 13.43 -18.01
CA ARG A 855 27.63 14.22 -18.30
C ARG A 855 28.01 15.58 -18.91
N THR A 856 27.20 16.12 -19.82
CA THR A 856 27.49 17.37 -20.56
C THR A 856 26.33 18.38 -20.48
N PRO A 857 26.02 18.91 -19.28
CA PRO A 857 24.98 19.93 -19.11
C PRO A 857 25.31 21.24 -19.86
N LEU A 858 24.31 21.89 -20.45
CA LEU A 858 24.46 23.16 -21.21
C LEU A 858 25.52 23.15 -22.32
N GLN A 859 25.78 21.99 -22.91
CA GLN A 859 26.78 21.82 -23.96
C GLN A 859 26.63 22.85 -25.09
N LEU A 860 25.42 23.06 -25.63
CA LEU A 860 25.20 24.02 -26.72
C LEU A 860 25.57 25.46 -26.33
N GLU A 861 25.22 25.89 -25.12
CA GLU A 861 25.51 27.24 -24.63
C GLU A 861 27.02 27.46 -24.45
N ILE A 862 27.72 26.48 -23.85
CA ILE A 862 29.18 26.56 -23.67
C ILE A 862 29.92 26.56 -25.01
N PHE A 863 29.54 25.68 -25.95
CA PHE A 863 30.10 25.67 -27.30
C PHE A 863 29.85 27.00 -28.02
N THR A 864 28.65 27.56 -27.91
CA THR A 864 28.30 28.84 -28.53
C THR A 864 29.11 29.99 -27.93
N THR A 865 29.28 30.04 -26.61
CA THR A 865 30.10 31.05 -25.93
C THR A 865 31.55 30.98 -26.37
N LEU A 866 32.15 29.78 -26.42
CA LEU A 866 33.52 29.61 -26.90
C LEU A 866 33.69 30.00 -28.36
N VAL A 867 32.76 29.60 -29.23
CA VAL A 867 32.80 30.00 -30.65
C VAL A 867 32.70 31.52 -30.79
N LYS A 868 31.85 32.20 -30.02
CA LYS A 868 31.80 33.67 -30.03
C LYS A 868 33.13 34.29 -29.59
N LEU A 869 33.76 33.73 -28.55
CA LEU A 869 35.07 34.17 -28.07
C LEU A 869 36.22 33.91 -29.06
N THR A 870 36.15 32.86 -29.89
CA THR A 870 37.16 32.65 -30.94
C THR A 870 37.14 33.72 -32.05
N ASN A 871 36.02 34.42 -32.19
CA ASN A 871 35.81 35.45 -33.22
C ASN A 871 35.73 36.87 -32.64
N SER A 872 35.84 37.02 -31.31
CA SER A 872 35.77 38.31 -30.61
C SER A 872 37.10 38.60 -29.91
N ASN A 873 37.54 39.86 -29.89
CA ASN A 873 38.75 40.27 -29.14
C ASN A 873 38.38 40.58 -27.67
N ASP A 874 38.04 39.54 -26.90
CA ASP A 874 37.72 39.67 -25.48
C ASP A 874 39.01 39.84 -24.63
N PRO A 875 39.09 40.83 -23.72
CA PRO A 875 40.26 41.03 -22.87
C PRO A 875 40.52 39.92 -21.84
N GLN A 876 39.52 39.09 -21.48
CA GLN A 876 39.67 38.02 -20.48
C GLN A 876 40.10 36.67 -21.05
N ILE A 877 39.77 36.38 -22.32
CA ILE A 877 40.14 35.14 -23.01
C ILE A 877 40.54 35.49 -24.45
N PRO A 878 41.85 35.55 -24.78
CA PRO A 878 42.30 35.81 -26.13
C PRO A 878 41.86 34.70 -27.11
N PRO A 879 41.72 35.00 -28.41
CA PRO A 879 41.15 34.10 -29.40
C PRO A 879 41.95 32.79 -29.55
N ASP A 880 43.26 32.82 -29.35
CA ASP A 880 44.10 31.61 -29.42
C ASP A 880 43.88 30.68 -28.22
N GLN A 881 43.66 31.26 -27.03
CA GLN A 881 43.26 30.49 -25.85
C GLN A 881 41.83 29.93 -26.01
N ALA A 882 40.91 30.70 -26.60
CA ALA A 882 39.55 30.23 -26.90
C ALA A 882 39.54 29.05 -27.89
N LYS A 883 40.41 29.07 -28.91
CA LYS A 883 40.57 27.95 -29.86
C LYS A 883 41.12 26.69 -29.17
N ALA A 884 42.12 26.84 -28.30
CA ALA A 884 42.65 25.72 -27.51
C ALA A 884 41.57 25.12 -26.60
N LEU A 885 40.82 25.95 -25.88
CA LEU A 885 39.72 25.52 -25.02
C LEU A 885 38.57 24.85 -25.79
N LEU A 886 38.27 25.33 -27.00
CA LEU A 886 37.27 24.71 -27.88
C LEU A 886 37.74 23.33 -28.37
N SER A 887 39.00 23.19 -28.77
CA SER A 887 39.60 21.90 -29.17
C SER A 887 39.57 20.89 -28.02
N ASP A 888 39.97 21.31 -26.82
CA ASP A 888 39.87 20.51 -25.60
C ASP A 888 38.43 20.03 -25.34
N LEU A 889 37.46 20.94 -25.48
CA LEU A 889 36.05 20.63 -25.22
C LEU A 889 35.49 19.65 -26.25
N ILE A 890 35.88 19.79 -27.52
CA ILE A 890 35.55 18.84 -28.59
C ILE A 890 36.12 17.46 -28.27
N ALA A 891 37.36 17.37 -27.81
CA ALA A 891 37.99 16.09 -27.45
C ALA A 891 37.27 15.41 -26.26
N ILE A 892 36.97 16.16 -25.20
CA ILE A 892 36.26 15.65 -24.02
C ILE A 892 34.84 15.19 -24.38
N THR A 893 34.11 15.99 -25.15
CA THR A 893 32.73 15.70 -25.54
C THR A 893 32.65 14.54 -26.54
N SER A 894 33.59 14.47 -27.49
CA SER A 894 33.69 13.37 -28.46
C SER A 894 33.96 12.02 -27.79
N LYS A 895 34.69 12.01 -26.68
CA LYS A 895 34.91 10.81 -25.85
C LYS A 895 33.63 10.31 -25.18
N ILE A 896 32.66 11.19 -24.91
CA ILE A 896 31.41 10.86 -24.21
C ILE A 896 30.29 10.51 -25.21
N HIS A 897 30.05 11.36 -26.21
CA HIS A 897 28.90 11.24 -27.13
C HIS A 897 29.26 10.73 -28.53
N GLY A 898 30.55 10.56 -28.81
CA GLY A 898 31.08 10.24 -30.13
C GLY A 898 31.32 11.48 -31.00
N PRO A 899 32.14 11.34 -32.06
CA PRO A 899 32.52 12.46 -32.92
C PRO A 899 31.32 13.03 -33.71
N VAL A 900 30.42 12.17 -34.19
CA VAL A 900 29.24 12.57 -35.00
C VAL A 900 28.29 13.48 -34.22
N ASN A 901 27.94 13.12 -32.98
CA ASN A 901 27.01 13.91 -32.15
C ASN A 901 27.65 15.20 -31.63
N THR A 902 28.97 15.18 -31.40
CA THR A 902 29.74 16.37 -31.01
C THR A 902 29.81 17.35 -32.18
N ASN A 903 30.08 16.87 -33.39
CA ASN A 903 30.07 17.67 -34.62
C ASN A 903 28.69 18.28 -34.87
N ASN A 904 27.61 17.52 -34.69
CA ASN A 904 26.24 18.07 -34.79
C ASN A 904 25.98 19.21 -33.80
N THR A 905 26.44 19.08 -32.56
CA THR A 905 26.28 20.14 -31.55
C THR A 905 27.13 21.37 -31.89
N LEU A 906 28.33 21.17 -32.42
CA LEU A 906 29.21 22.23 -32.91
C LEU A 906 28.60 22.98 -34.11
N ILE A 907 27.98 22.26 -35.05
CA ILE A 907 27.27 22.82 -36.22
C ILE A 907 26.14 23.77 -35.75
N VAL A 908 25.34 23.33 -34.78
CA VAL A 908 24.26 24.16 -34.22
C VAL A 908 24.82 25.36 -33.44
N ALA A 909 25.93 25.18 -32.70
CA ALA A 909 26.60 26.27 -31.99
C ALA A 909 27.19 27.34 -32.92
N LEU A 910 27.79 26.94 -34.05
CA LEU A 910 28.31 27.85 -35.08
C LEU A 910 27.19 28.68 -35.73
N ALA A 911 26.02 28.07 -35.92
CA ALA A 911 24.84 28.79 -36.41
C ALA A 911 24.31 29.82 -35.38
N ASP A 912 24.29 29.47 -34.09
CA ASP A 912 23.86 30.39 -33.02
C ASP A 912 24.89 31.51 -32.79
N ALA A 913 26.17 31.23 -32.97
CA ALA A 913 27.25 32.22 -32.96
C ALA A 913 27.25 33.13 -34.20
N GLY A 914 26.64 32.72 -35.31
CA GLY A 914 26.50 33.52 -36.53
C GLY A 914 27.69 33.47 -37.50
N THR A 915 28.54 32.45 -37.41
CA THR A 915 29.72 32.32 -38.29
C THR A 915 29.45 31.47 -39.54
N GLU A 916 28.69 32.03 -40.49
CA GLU A 916 28.31 31.35 -41.74
C GLU A 916 29.48 30.73 -42.54
N PRO A 917 30.66 31.39 -42.68
CA PRO A 917 31.78 30.82 -43.43
C PRO A 917 32.40 29.58 -42.77
N GLN A 918 32.47 29.56 -41.44
CA GLN A 918 33.00 28.43 -40.66
C GLN A 918 32.01 27.27 -40.68
N LEU A 919 30.72 27.57 -40.50
CA LEU A 919 29.62 26.60 -40.59
C LEU A 919 29.59 25.92 -41.97
N ARG A 920 29.63 26.69 -43.06
CA ARG A 920 29.62 26.14 -44.42
C ARG A 920 30.86 25.28 -44.70
N ARG A 921 32.04 25.66 -44.22
CA ARG A 921 33.28 24.87 -44.36
C ARG A 921 33.18 23.49 -43.69
N ILE A 922 32.59 23.42 -42.49
CA ILE A 922 32.40 22.15 -41.78
C ILE A 922 31.36 21.27 -42.47
N LEU A 923 30.26 21.85 -42.95
CA LEU A 923 29.20 21.11 -43.65
C LEU A 923 29.64 20.58 -45.03
N MET A 924 30.57 21.25 -45.71
CA MET A 924 31.12 20.80 -47.00
C MET A 924 32.23 19.75 -46.86
N ASN A 925 32.80 19.55 -45.66
CA ASN A 925 33.90 18.61 -45.46
C ASN A 925 33.38 17.15 -45.51
N PRO A 926 33.81 16.31 -46.48
CA PRO A 926 33.34 14.94 -46.64
C PRO A 926 33.73 14.01 -45.48
N GLU A 927 34.76 14.35 -44.71
CA GLU A 927 35.18 13.58 -43.53
C GLU A 927 34.28 13.82 -42.31
N THR A 928 33.52 14.93 -42.32
CA THR A 928 32.62 15.27 -41.22
C THR A 928 31.31 14.50 -41.36
N ARG A 929 31.20 13.39 -40.62
CA ARG A 929 29.94 12.66 -40.51
C ARG A 929 28.93 13.49 -39.69
N VAL A 930 27.76 13.70 -40.27
CA VAL A 930 26.65 14.48 -39.70
C VAL A 930 25.42 13.59 -39.56
N ASN A 931 24.69 13.72 -38.46
CA ASN A 931 23.37 13.09 -38.30
C ASN A 931 22.28 14.18 -38.41
N HIS A 932 21.59 14.21 -39.55
CA HIS A 932 20.56 15.19 -39.89
C HIS A 932 19.36 15.16 -38.92
N GLU A 933 18.88 13.99 -38.53
CA GLU A 933 17.74 13.86 -37.61
C GLU A 933 18.05 14.47 -36.24
N TYR A 934 19.26 14.27 -35.72
CA TYR A 934 19.68 14.88 -34.46
C TYR A 934 19.73 16.41 -34.54
N ILE A 935 20.21 16.99 -35.66
CA ILE A 935 20.19 18.45 -35.86
C ILE A 935 18.76 18.97 -35.89
N LEU A 936 17.83 18.27 -36.56
CA LEU A 936 16.41 18.64 -36.58
C LEU A 936 15.80 18.66 -35.17
N THR A 937 16.09 17.67 -34.32
CA THR A 937 15.60 17.67 -32.92
C THR A 937 16.13 18.86 -32.10
N GLN A 938 17.39 19.27 -32.32
CA GLN A 938 17.94 20.48 -31.69
C GLN A 938 17.30 21.76 -32.24
N CYS A 939 16.98 21.78 -33.55
CA CYS A 939 16.28 22.89 -34.18
C CYS A 939 14.85 23.04 -33.66
N GLU A 940 14.12 21.94 -33.44
CA GLU A 940 12.80 21.97 -32.80
C GLU A 940 12.89 22.60 -31.40
N PHE A 941 13.90 22.24 -30.60
CA PHE A 941 14.13 22.87 -29.29
C PHE A 941 14.45 24.37 -29.39
N LEU A 942 15.31 24.79 -30.32
CA LEU A 942 15.67 26.19 -30.53
C LEU A 942 14.51 27.05 -31.02
N VAL A 943 13.65 26.50 -31.89
CA VAL A 943 12.44 27.16 -32.38
C VAL A 943 11.44 27.35 -31.25
N ASN A 944 11.25 26.34 -30.39
CA ASN A 944 10.44 26.48 -29.17
C ASN A 944 11.00 27.54 -28.20
N ALA A 945 12.32 27.77 -28.22
CA ALA A 945 13.00 28.79 -27.41
C ALA A 945 13.04 30.18 -28.07
N GLY A 946 12.37 30.37 -29.22
CA GLY A 946 12.29 31.65 -29.94
C GLY A 946 13.53 32.01 -30.77
N LYS A 947 14.52 31.12 -30.92
CA LYS A 947 15.76 31.36 -31.68
C LYS A 947 15.61 31.01 -33.17
N LEU A 948 14.62 31.58 -33.84
CA LEU A 948 14.27 31.27 -35.24
C LEU A 948 15.43 31.54 -36.23
N ASN A 949 16.17 32.64 -36.01
CA ASN A 949 17.26 33.06 -36.87
C ASN A 949 18.39 32.03 -36.97
N VAL A 950 18.57 31.18 -35.95
CA VAL A 950 19.60 30.13 -35.94
C VAL A 950 19.25 29.03 -36.95
N VAL A 951 17.98 28.63 -37.01
CA VAL A 951 17.50 27.59 -37.93
C VAL A 951 17.47 28.09 -39.37
N LEU A 952 17.16 29.38 -39.59
CA LEU A 952 17.26 30.00 -40.91
C LEU A 952 18.71 30.07 -41.43
N ARG A 953 19.68 30.37 -40.56
CA ARG A 953 21.11 30.32 -40.91
C ARG A 953 21.58 28.90 -41.23
N LEU A 954 21.11 27.90 -40.48
CA LEU A 954 21.39 26.48 -40.80
C LEU A 954 20.83 26.08 -42.16
N ALA A 955 19.58 26.48 -42.47
CA ALA A 955 18.98 26.24 -43.77
C ALA A 955 19.78 26.88 -44.91
N LYS A 956 20.22 28.14 -44.71
CA LYS A 956 21.04 28.87 -45.69
C LYS A 956 22.37 28.16 -45.96
N CYS A 957 23.09 27.74 -44.92
CA CYS A 957 24.39 27.07 -45.06
C CYS A 957 24.29 25.60 -45.52
N ALA A 958 23.12 24.96 -45.41
CA ALA A 958 22.88 23.59 -45.87
C ALA A 958 22.53 23.47 -47.37
N ARG A 959 22.43 24.61 -48.06
CA ARG A 959 22.03 24.67 -49.47
C ARG A 959 22.89 23.75 -50.37
N GLY A 960 22.21 22.91 -51.14
CA GLY A 960 22.85 22.03 -52.14
C GLY A 960 23.59 20.83 -51.56
N LEU A 961 23.49 20.58 -50.25
CA LEU A 961 24.09 19.40 -49.61
C LEU A 961 23.10 18.24 -49.58
N ALA A 962 23.57 17.04 -49.96
CA ALA A 962 22.76 15.82 -49.90
C ALA A 962 22.53 15.33 -48.45
N ASN A 963 23.52 15.55 -47.58
CA ASN A 963 23.55 14.99 -46.22
C ASN A 963 22.70 15.79 -45.21
N VAL A 964 22.41 17.06 -45.51
CA VAL A 964 21.64 17.97 -44.64
C VAL A 964 20.64 18.71 -45.51
N ARG A 965 19.35 18.38 -45.35
CA ARG A 965 18.29 18.86 -46.26
C ARG A 965 17.71 20.19 -45.80
N GLU A 966 17.77 21.20 -46.67
CA GLU A 966 17.24 22.56 -46.40
C GLU A 966 15.72 22.57 -46.15
N ALA A 967 14.96 21.76 -46.87
CA ALA A 967 13.49 21.73 -46.79
C ALA A 967 12.98 21.28 -45.41
N ASP A 968 13.73 20.43 -44.70
CA ASP A 968 13.32 19.93 -43.39
C ASP A 968 13.41 21.01 -42.30
N PHE A 969 14.39 21.92 -42.39
CA PHE A 969 14.50 23.04 -41.45
C PHE A 969 13.33 24.02 -41.59
N LEU A 970 12.94 24.33 -42.83
CA LEU A 970 11.76 25.15 -43.11
C LEU A 970 10.46 24.45 -42.65
N ALA A 971 10.39 23.12 -42.78
CA ALA A 971 9.26 22.34 -42.28
C ALA A 971 9.15 22.36 -40.74
N VAL A 972 10.28 22.33 -40.02
CA VAL A 972 10.31 22.48 -38.54
C VAL A 972 9.76 23.83 -38.11
N ILE A 973 10.13 24.91 -38.82
CA ILE A 973 9.61 26.25 -38.56
C ILE A 973 8.10 26.32 -38.81
N MET A 974 7.61 25.80 -39.95
CA MET A 974 6.17 25.79 -40.23
C MET A 974 5.38 24.96 -39.23
N LYS A 975 5.91 23.82 -38.77
CA LYS A 975 5.29 23.00 -37.74
C LYS A 975 5.08 23.78 -36.43
N GLN A 976 5.98 24.71 -36.11
CA GLN A 976 5.82 25.59 -34.96
C GLN A 976 4.74 26.64 -35.18
N TYR A 977 4.71 27.32 -36.33
CA TYR A 977 3.68 28.31 -36.62
C TYR A 977 2.27 27.72 -36.66
N VAL A 978 2.13 26.49 -37.17
CA VAL A 978 0.87 25.74 -37.10
C VAL A 978 0.47 25.44 -35.66
N ARG A 979 1.41 25.09 -34.79
CA ARG A 979 1.13 24.82 -33.38
C ARG A 979 0.70 26.08 -32.63
N ASP A 980 1.32 27.21 -32.93
CA ASP A 980 1.07 28.48 -32.26
C ASP A 980 -0.07 29.30 -32.93
N ASN A 981 -0.68 28.78 -34.00
CA ASN A 981 -1.67 29.47 -34.86
C ASN A 981 -1.21 30.87 -35.33
N ASN A 982 0.09 31.08 -35.50
CA ASN A 982 0.65 32.39 -35.85
C ASN A 982 0.70 32.56 -37.37
N CYS A 983 -0.42 33.04 -37.94
CA CYS A 983 -0.59 33.24 -39.39
C CYS A 983 0.26 34.40 -39.93
N GLU A 984 0.41 35.48 -39.17
CA GLU A 984 1.16 36.68 -39.57
C GLU A 984 2.64 36.39 -39.76
N ALA A 985 3.29 35.72 -38.79
CA ALA A 985 4.70 35.35 -38.87
C ALA A 985 4.98 34.34 -40.00
N ALA A 986 4.01 33.48 -40.32
CA ALA A 986 4.14 32.51 -41.40
C ALA A 986 4.09 33.17 -42.79
N VAL A 987 3.24 34.18 -42.98
CA VAL A 987 3.18 34.99 -44.20
C VAL A 987 4.41 35.89 -44.33
N GLU A 988 4.88 36.50 -43.23
CA GLU A 988 6.11 37.29 -43.22
C GLU A 988 7.32 36.45 -43.63
N LEU A 989 7.42 35.20 -43.13
CA LEU A 989 8.47 34.28 -43.54
C LEU A 989 8.38 33.93 -45.03
N PHE A 990 7.16 33.73 -45.57
CA PHE A 990 6.98 33.48 -47.00
C PHE A 990 7.43 34.68 -47.85
N ASN A 991 7.02 35.90 -47.49
CA ASN A 991 7.42 37.13 -48.18
C ASN A 991 8.95 37.33 -48.13
N ARG A 992 9.57 37.02 -46.99
CA ARG A 992 11.03 37.06 -46.82
C ARG A 992 11.77 36.01 -47.68
N LEU A 993 11.14 34.87 -47.94
CA LEU A 993 11.67 33.83 -48.83
C LEU A 993 11.41 34.12 -50.32
N GLN A 994 10.51 35.07 -50.63
CA GLN A 994 10.14 35.46 -51.99
C GLN A 994 10.93 36.66 -52.52
N ALA A 995 11.39 37.56 -51.65
CA ALA A 995 12.18 38.73 -52.05
C ALA A 995 13.43 38.34 -52.87
N ASP A 996 13.78 39.14 -53.89
CA ASP A 996 14.76 38.83 -54.96
C ASP A 996 16.20 38.48 -54.49
N ASP A 997 16.52 38.66 -53.21
CA ASP A 997 17.78 38.25 -52.55
C ASP A 997 17.69 36.90 -51.80
N ALA A 998 16.59 36.15 -51.94
CA ALA A 998 16.37 34.93 -51.18
C ALA A 998 17.19 33.73 -51.71
N GLU A 999 18.22 33.36 -50.95
CA GLU A 999 19.08 32.20 -51.24
C GLU A 999 18.43 30.82 -51.00
N LEU A 1000 17.16 30.76 -50.54
CA LEU A 1000 16.45 29.55 -50.10
C LEU A 1000 15.27 29.21 -51.01
N LYS A 1001 15.12 27.93 -51.38
CA LYS A 1001 14.01 27.46 -52.24
C LYS A 1001 12.74 27.17 -51.43
N ILE A 1002 11.61 27.72 -51.87
CA ILE A 1002 10.27 27.40 -51.33
C ILE A 1002 9.83 26.05 -51.92
N SER A 1003 9.45 25.10 -51.06
CA SER A 1003 8.91 23.81 -51.50
C SER A 1003 7.38 23.84 -51.64
N GLY A 1004 6.83 23.08 -52.57
CA GLY A 1004 5.36 22.97 -52.72
C GLY A 1004 4.66 22.41 -51.48
N ASP A 1005 5.34 21.57 -50.70
CA ASP A 1005 4.84 21.07 -49.41
C ASP A 1005 4.77 22.17 -48.34
N PHE A 1006 5.71 23.12 -48.35
CA PHE A 1006 5.68 24.29 -47.47
C PHE A 1006 4.52 25.21 -47.83
N ALA A 1007 4.32 25.49 -49.13
CA ALA A 1007 3.21 26.31 -49.62
C ALA A 1007 1.84 25.68 -49.29
N ARG A 1008 1.66 24.38 -49.49
CA ARG A 1008 0.41 23.66 -49.13
C ARG A 1008 0.09 23.75 -47.64
N LYS A 1009 1.08 23.53 -46.77
CA LYS A 1009 0.90 23.64 -45.31
C LYS A 1009 0.60 25.07 -44.84
N LEU A 1010 1.15 26.08 -45.53
CA LEU A 1010 0.84 27.48 -45.26
C LEU A 1010 -0.62 27.80 -45.64
N ILE A 1011 -1.09 27.32 -46.79
CA ILE A 1011 -2.50 27.46 -47.20
C ILE A 1011 -3.43 26.79 -46.19
N ASP A 1012 -3.16 25.55 -45.78
CA ASP A 1012 -3.95 24.83 -44.78
C ASP A 1012 -4.05 25.62 -43.46
N LEU A 1013 -2.95 26.24 -43.01
CA LEU A 1013 -2.93 27.05 -41.79
C LEU A 1013 -3.80 28.32 -41.90
N LEU A 1014 -3.73 29.01 -43.05
CA LEU A 1014 -4.47 30.25 -43.29
C LEU A 1014 -5.97 29.97 -43.46
N GLU A 1015 -6.36 28.90 -44.17
CA GLU A 1015 -7.76 28.51 -44.37
C GLU A 1015 -8.43 28.07 -43.05
N VAL A 1016 -7.73 27.29 -42.22
CA VAL A 1016 -8.25 26.85 -40.91
C VAL A 1016 -8.51 28.02 -39.95
N ASN A 1017 -7.71 29.10 -40.04
CA ASN A 1017 -7.84 30.27 -39.19
C ASN A 1017 -8.61 31.45 -39.84
N SER A 1018 -9.25 31.23 -40.99
CA SER A 1018 -10.00 32.27 -41.74
C SER A 1018 -9.17 33.52 -42.07
N TYR A 1019 -7.88 33.34 -42.38
CA TYR A 1019 -6.96 34.39 -42.80
C TYR A 1019 -6.90 34.47 -44.34
N ASP A 1020 -6.82 35.68 -44.90
CA ASP A 1020 -6.76 35.85 -46.36
C ASP A 1020 -5.51 35.17 -46.95
N VAL A 1021 -5.71 34.36 -47.98
CA VAL A 1021 -4.61 33.64 -48.66
C VAL A 1021 -4.14 34.46 -49.87
N PRO A 1022 -2.91 35.02 -49.86
CA PRO A 1022 -2.36 35.72 -51.01
C PRO A 1022 -2.29 34.85 -52.26
N SER A 1023 -2.62 35.43 -53.42
CA SER A 1023 -2.64 34.75 -54.72
C SER A 1023 -1.31 34.10 -55.10
N GLU A 1024 -0.20 34.69 -54.63
CA GLU A 1024 1.17 34.26 -54.90
C GLU A 1024 1.50 32.92 -54.22
N ILE A 1025 1.00 32.69 -53.00
CA ILE A 1025 1.19 31.43 -52.26
C ILE A 1025 0.48 30.27 -52.98
N ARG A 1026 -0.67 30.54 -53.60
CA ARG A 1026 -1.42 29.55 -54.39
C ARG A 1026 -0.71 29.15 -55.68
N LEU A 1027 0.18 30.01 -56.19
CA LEU A 1027 0.98 29.71 -57.38
C LEU A 1027 2.08 28.68 -57.09
N TYR A 1028 2.69 28.73 -55.90
CA TYR A 1028 3.72 27.78 -55.45
C TYR A 1028 3.18 26.42 -54.99
N ALA A 1029 1.89 26.34 -54.68
CA ALA A 1029 1.23 25.09 -54.27
C ALA A 1029 0.77 24.22 -55.47
N LYS A 1030 0.67 24.82 -56.66
CA LYS A 1030 0.44 24.14 -57.95
C LYS A 1030 1.76 23.66 -58.54
#